data_AF-A0A8T6N4S6-F1
#
_entry.id   AF-A0A8T6N4S6-F1
#
_cell.length_a   1.000
_cell.length_b   1.000
_cell.length_c   1.000
_cell.angle_alpha   90.00
_cell.angle_beta   90.00
_cell.angle_gamma   90.00
#
_symmetry.space_group_name_H-M   'P 1'
#
loop_
_entity.id
_entity.type
_entity.pdbx_description
1 polymer ?
#
loop_
_entity_poly.entity_id
_entity_poly.type
_entity_poly.pdbx_seq_one_letter_code
_entity_poly.pdbx_strand_id
1 'polypeptide(L)'
;MRSPTTLFVFVISSLFLECFASHISGAEISYRHISGQQYEVELVLYRDMTPGAAGIGNSANILVTSSCFSPFNFSATRSTPPGSTPAGDGGVITPGFEECVAFGIIAPSTHIFKGIVSLPSDCSDIVFSYSSCCRSGCIDNLENCAPYSCNGNCPDATYVEASLNNLLGDNSTPEFVNPGLKAFCTNNSYYWDLGGIESDGDSVSYSLVDPRQSTNGILAFAPGFSASHPFTTAPGSNGVTIDGQTGQLIFTTGNIQETSILVLEAEEWRKISGVWTRVGTSLRDIQISIVATCSNTPCTNRIDTIYNPKAAYVNNRGCVVCDLYSVGDTFSLDKGNTFYTVVDRPMLIQKRDNGDDLSKVCMSLVNIHLNNFFQDDSTFNQDISSWDVSNIPAMVNLFNNASQFNQNIGGWDVDSVTNMQGLFYGASSFDQPIGNWDVSSVTNMVNMFRGADGFDQDIGMWDVSSATNMKNMFAQATAFNQDISSWEVRNATNMDKMFNGAALFSQDLSNWCVPSFASAPANFSTGSSLNTAQMPVWGTCPVLPNPKNAFINQRGCVVCDQYAVADSFSLDSGATWYTVVDSALLAQKRDDGHDLSKVCVSLVSDMSDMFKNKSSFNDSIASWDMSNVNNMASMFEGATSFNQDVANWNTRKVLDMRRTFKNATSFNQDINQWEVLRVKIFLEMFMGASSYDGLMNNWDVGESSNFYSMFEGASSFNRPIGSWNTQKAKTMSRMFYGASSFNRDLSGWQTDSVTDFSRMFFEASAFNGQIGAWNVSQATSFVFMFNKAFAFNKDISAWNTISATNMNGMFNRASSFSQDLSGWCVSNIPSAPASFDYQSGLTPAQLPIWGTCAALINYNPDSAYVNTRGCLVCDQYAVGDTFSLDNGATFYTAVDRPLLIQKRDNGD
;
A
#
# COMPACT_ATOMS: atom_id res chain seq x y z
N MET A 1 -23.26 1.58 -49.57
CA MET A 1 -24.48 2.33 -49.95
C MET A 1 -24.98 3.09 -48.74
N ARG A 2 -24.99 4.43 -48.86
CA ARG A 2 -25.75 5.47 -48.13
C ARG A 2 -25.89 5.43 -46.58
N SER A 3 -25.11 6.33 -45.94
CA SER A 3 -25.54 7.29 -44.90
C SER A 3 -26.60 8.28 -45.49
N PRO A 4 -27.42 9.11 -44.76
CA PRO A 4 -27.05 9.81 -43.51
C PRO A 4 -28.14 10.25 -42.49
N THR A 5 -27.67 11.01 -41.49
CA THR A 5 -28.23 12.20 -40.78
C THR A 5 -28.64 12.14 -39.30
N THR A 6 -27.96 13.00 -38.55
CA THR A 6 -28.09 13.47 -37.16
C THR A 6 -29.27 14.45 -36.98
N LEU A 7 -29.95 14.42 -35.82
CA LEU A 7 -30.51 15.61 -35.14
C LEU A 7 -30.91 15.29 -33.67
N PHE A 8 -30.48 16.14 -32.72
CA PHE A 8 -30.92 16.17 -31.31
C PHE A 8 -32.15 17.07 -31.13
N VAL A 9 -33.15 16.69 -30.30
CA VAL A 9 -33.98 17.57 -29.43
C VAL A 9 -34.55 16.76 -28.25
N PHE A 10 -34.43 17.28 -27.03
CA PHE A 10 -35.05 16.80 -25.77
C PHE A 10 -36.55 17.20 -25.67
N VAL A 11 -37.43 16.31 -25.18
CA VAL A 11 -38.61 16.65 -24.36
C VAL A 11 -38.86 15.54 -23.32
N ILE A 12 -39.02 15.96 -22.07
CA ILE A 12 -39.36 15.17 -20.88
C ILE A 12 -40.83 14.75 -20.93
N SER A 13 -41.12 13.49 -20.63
CA SER A 13 -42.36 13.13 -19.91
C SER A 13 -42.13 11.84 -19.12
N SER A 14 -42.15 11.99 -17.80
CA SER A 14 -42.25 10.93 -16.81
C SER A 14 -43.52 10.10 -17.02
N LEU A 15 -43.37 8.79 -17.07
CA LEU A 15 -44.41 7.81 -16.78
C LEU A 15 -43.75 6.66 -16.01
N PHE A 16 -44.21 6.50 -14.77
CA PHE A 16 -43.85 5.41 -13.87
C PHE A 16 -44.29 4.06 -14.46
N LEU A 17 -43.35 3.12 -14.55
CA LEU A 17 -43.64 1.70 -14.47
C LEU A 17 -42.58 1.08 -13.55
N GLU A 18 -43.03 0.67 -12.36
CA GLU A 18 -42.25 -0.06 -11.37
C GLU A 18 -41.80 -1.40 -11.95
N CYS A 19 -40.50 -1.70 -11.85
CA CYS A 19 -39.97 -3.02 -12.14
C CYS A 19 -40.08 -3.85 -10.85
N PHE A 20 -41.03 -4.77 -10.79
CA PHE A 20 -41.11 -5.76 -9.71
C PHE A 20 -40.10 -6.88 -9.97
N ALA A 21 -38.93 -6.83 -9.34
CA ALA A 21 -37.94 -7.91 -9.38
C ALA A 21 -37.42 -8.25 -7.96
N SER A 22 -37.76 -9.46 -7.51
CA SER A 22 -37.25 -10.25 -6.37
C SER A 22 -36.90 -9.55 -5.04
N HIS A 23 -37.84 -9.50 -4.10
CA HIS A 23 -37.56 -9.16 -2.70
C HIS A 23 -36.99 -10.37 -1.93
N ILE A 24 -35.69 -10.65 -2.11
CA ILE A 24 -34.91 -11.41 -1.13
C ILE A 24 -34.51 -10.44 -0.01
N SER A 25 -34.92 -10.72 1.22
CA SER A 25 -34.65 -9.85 2.37
C SER A 25 -33.34 -10.19 3.09
N GLY A 26 -32.66 -11.27 2.69
CA GLY A 26 -31.33 -11.62 3.18
C GLY A 26 -30.87 -12.99 2.71
N ALA A 27 -29.57 -13.26 2.85
CA ALA A 27 -28.97 -14.55 2.55
C ALA A 27 -27.82 -14.87 3.53
N GLU A 28 -27.61 -16.15 3.81
CA GLU A 28 -26.55 -16.69 4.66
C GLU A 28 -25.82 -17.81 3.93
N ILE A 29 -24.49 -17.80 3.93
CA ILE A 29 -23.69 -18.93 3.43
C ILE A 29 -22.73 -19.40 4.52
N SER A 30 -22.75 -20.71 4.79
CA SER A 30 -21.87 -21.37 5.74
C SER A 30 -21.23 -22.61 5.09
N TYR A 31 -20.08 -23.02 5.61
CA TYR A 31 -19.39 -24.22 5.12
C TYR A 31 -18.68 -24.97 6.24
N ARG A 32 -18.53 -26.28 6.06
CA ARG A 32 -17.90 -27.19 7.01
C ARG A 32 -16.95 -28.12 6.28
N HIS A 33 -15.70 -28.21 6.76
CA HIS A 33 -14.75 -29.20 6.27
C HIS A 33 -15.18 -30.60 6.71
N ILE A 34 -15.17 -31.56 5.77
CA ILE A 34 -15.56 -32.94 6.04
C ILE A 34 -14.29 -33.80 6.15
N SER A 35 -13.56 -33.93 5.05
CA SER A 35 -12.32 -34.71 4.94
C SER A 35 -11.66 -34.47 3.59
N GLY A 36 -10.32 -34.41 3.53
CA GLY A 36 -9.59 -34.11 2.29
C GLY A 36 -9.96 -32.73 1.73
N GLN A 37 -10.16 -32.61 0.43
CA GLN A 37 -10.57 -31.35 -0.22
C GLN A 37 -12.11 -31.16 -0.24
N GLN A 38 -12.87 -31.88 0.60
CA GLN A 38 -14.34 -31.83 0.59
C GLN A 38 -14.92 -30.94 1.69
N TYR A 39 -15.84 -30.08 1.28
CA TYR A 39 -16.56 -29.15 2.15
C TYR A 39 -18.08 -29.30 1.94
N GLU A 40 -18.84 -29.36 3.02
CA GLU A 40 -20.28 -29.17 2.99
C GLU A 40 -20.58 -27.67 2.98
N VAL A 41 -21.42 -27.18 2.08
CA VAL A 41 -21.80 -25.77 1.96
C VAL A 41 -23.32 -25.67 2.10
N GLU A 42 -23.78 -24.77 2.97
CA GLU A 42 -25.19 -24.47 3.22
C GLU A 42 -25.47 -22.99 2.89
N LEU A 43 -26.48 -22.74 2.07
CA LEU A 43 -27.00 -21.41 1.73
C LEU A 43 -28.45 -21.29 2.22
N VAL A 44 -28.75 -20.29 3.03
CA VAL A 44 -30.10 -19.96 3.50
C VAL A 44 -30.54 -18.64 2.88
N LEU A 45 -31.73 -18.61 2.26
CA LEU A 45 -32.34 -17.42 1.69
C LEU A 45 -33.60 -17.05 2.47
N TYR A 46 -33.75 -15.75 2.78
CA TYR A 46 -34.92 -15.17 3.44
C TYR A 46 -35.72 -14.32 2.45
N ARG A 47 -37.04 -14.49 2.42
CA ARG A 47 -37.90 -13.81 1.44
C ARG A 47 -39.10 -13.12 2.10
N ASP A 48 -39.43 -11.95 1.57
CA ASP A 48 -40.62 -11.18 1.93
C ASP A 48 -41.79 -11.52 0.99
N MET A 49 -42.96 -11.89 1.53
CA MET A 49 -44.08 -12.36 0.71
C MET A 49 -44.93 -11.21 0.16
N THR A 50 -44.65 -10.80 -1.08
CA THR A 50 -45.55 -9.95 -1.89
C THR A 50 -46.20 -10.74 -3.03
N PRO A 51 -47.50 -10.53 -3.33
CA PRO A 51 -48.17 -11.25 -4.42
C PRO A 51 -47.57 -10.90 -5.79
N GLY A 52 -47.04 -11.89 -6.52
CA GLY A 52 -46.59 -11.75 -7.91
C GLY A 52 -45.08 -11.87 -8.18
N ALA A 53 -44.25 -12.11 -7.16
CA ALA A 53 -42.80 -12.23 -7.33
C ALA A 53 -42.36 -13.63 -7.84
N ALA A 54 -41.29 -13.68 -8.66
CA ALA A 54 -40.77 -14.90 -9.29
C ALA A 54 -40.46 -16.04 -8.28
N GLY A 55 -40.63 -17.31 -8.67
CA GLY A 55 -40.39 -18.46 -7.79
C GLY A 55 -38.89 -18.70 -7.54
N ILE A 56 -38.54 -19.16 -6.33
CA ILE A 56 -37.17 -19.62 -6.00
C ILE A 56 -37.02 -21.07 -6.51
N GLY A 57 -36.03 -21.29 -7.38
CA GLY A 57 -35.74 -22.60 -7.97
C GLY A 57 -35.28 -23.66 -6.95
N ASN A 58 -35.14 -24.91 -7.41
CA ASN A 58 -34.74 -26.05 -6.56
C ASN A 58 -33.23 -26.20 -6.35
N SER A 59 -32.41 -25.37 -7.00
CA SER A 59 -30.94 -25.37 -6.89
C SER A 59 -30.39 -23.96 -6.78
N ALA A 60 -29.22 -23.83 -6.15
CA ALA A 60 -28.50 -22.58 -5.99
C ALA A 60 -27.02 -22.71 -6.42
N ASN A 61 -26.64 -22.01 -7.50
CA ASN A 61 -25.25 -21.81 -7.91
C ASN A 61 -24.50 -20.90 -6.92
N ILE A 62 -23.32 -21.33 -6.48
CA ILE A 62 -22.38 -20.65 -5.58
C ILE A 62 -21.02 -20.61 -6.29
N LEU A 63 -20.39 -19.45 -6.39
CA LEU A 63 -19.06 -19.30 -6.97
C LEU A 63 -17.99 -19.63 -5.93
N VAL A 64 -16.99 -20.41 -6.33
CA VAL A 64 -15.83 -20.76 -5.51
C VAL A 64 -14.57 -20.18 -6.13
N THR A 65 -13.82 -19.38 -5.37
CA THR A 65 -12.57 -18.75 -5.82
C THR A 65 -11.42 -18.98 -4.83
N SER A 66 -10.20 -19.02 -5.32
CA SER A 66 -8.95 -19.03 -4.53
C SER A 66 -7.78 -18.61 -5.43
N SER A 67 -6.66 -18.18 -4.86
CA SER A 67 -5.44 -17.92 -5.63
C SER A 67 -4.82 -19.16 -6.28
N CYS A 68 -5.08 -20.38 -5.78
CA CYS A 68 -4.45 -21.60 -6.29
C CYS A 68 -5.29 -22.44 -7.25
N PHE A 69 -6.53 -22.05 -7.56
CA PHE A 69 -7.31 -22.66 -8.65
C PHE A 69 -8.20 -21.66 -9.38
N SER A 70 -8.51 -21.94 -10.65
CA SER A 70 -9.42 -21.09 -11.42
C SER A 70 -10.84 -21.11 -10.84
N PRO A 71 -11.53 -19.96 -10.78
CA PRO A 71 -12.91 -19.86 -10.29
C PRO A 71 -13.87 -20.84 -10.95
N PHE A 72 -14.76 -21.46 -10.18
CA PHE A 72 -15.80 -22.36 -10.71
C PHE A 72 -17.11 -22.29 -9.90
N ASN A 73 -18.23 -22.68 -10.52
CA ASN A 73 -19.54 -22.70 -9.88
C ASN A 73 -19.86 -24.08 -9.29
N PHE A 74 -20.38 -24.10 -8.07
CA PHE A 74 -20.91 -25.25 -7.36
C PHE A 74 -22.43 -25.08 -7.18
N SER A 75 -23.23 -26.12 -7.49
CA SER A 75 -24.70 -26.06 -7.36
C SER A 75 -25.17 -26.80 -6.11
N ALA A 76 -25.69 -26.07 -5.12
CA ALA A 76 -26.37 -26.61 -3.95
C ALA A 76 -27.84 -26.93 -4.24
N THR A 77 -28.43 -27.91 -3.55
CA THR A 77 -29.83 -28.34 -3.76
C THR A 77 -30.72 -27.97 -2.58
N ARG A 78 -31.97 -27.58 -2.86
CA ARG A 78 -32.93 -27.17 -1.83
C ARG A 78 -33.29 -28.33 -0.90
N SER A 79 -33.13 -28.13 0.41
CA SER A 79 -33.41 -29.11 1.45
C SER A 79 -34.81 -28.86 2.05
N THR A 80 -35.67 -29.89 2.09
CA THR A 80 -36.97 -29.84 2.78
C THR A 80 -36.83 -30.37 4.21
N PRO A 81 -37.22 -29.62 5.26
CA PRO A 81 -37.11 -30.12 6.63
C PRO A 81 -38.15 -31.22 6.95
N PRO A 82 -37.89 -32.10 7.93
CA PRO A 82 -38.83 -33.15 8.31
C PRO A 82 -40.08 -32.54 8.98
N GLY A 83 -41.26 -32.70 8.37
CA GLY A 83 -42.56 -32.51 9.05
C GLY A 83 -43.55 -31.49 8.48
N SER A 84 -43.31 -30.84 7.33
CA SER A 84 -44.31 -29.94 6.71
C SER A 84 -45.02 -30.60 5.52
N THR A 85 -46.34 -30.38 5.42
CA THR A 85 -47.19 -30.90 4.34
C THR A 85 -47.19 -29.95 3.13
N PRO A 86 -47.42 -30.44 1.90
CA PRO A 86 -47.21 -29.66 0.70
C PRO A 86 -48.50 -28.93 0.27
N ALA A 87 -48.53 -27.60 0.42
CA ALA A 87 -49.37 -26.71 -0.38
C ALA A 87 -48.87 -25.25 -0.29
N GLY A 88 -48.38 -24.71 -1.42
CA GLY A 88 -48.17 -23.29 -1.69
C GLY A 88 -47.05 -22.60 -0.91
N ASP A 89 -45.84 -22.55 -1.48
CA ASP A 89 -44.69 -21.69 -1.08
C ASP A 89 -44.37 -21.53 0.42
N GLY A 90 -44.77 -22.49 1.26
CA GLY A 90 -44.59 -22.43 2.71
C GLY A 90 -43.16 -22.72 3.14
N GLY A 91 -42.38 -21.66 3.35
CA GLY A 91 -41.17 -21.70 4.19
C GLY A 91 -41.52 -21.96 5.66
N VAL A 92 -40.53 -22.36 6.46
CA VAL A 92 -40.68 -22.58 7.90
C VAL A 92 -40.91 -21.25 8.62
N ILE A 93 -42.00 -21.11 9.36
CA ILE A 93 -42.23 -19.98 10.27
C ILE A 93 -41.57 -20.30 11.61
N THR A 94 -40.48 -19.60 11.96
CA THR A 94 -39.86 -19.68 13.29
C THR A 94 -40.48 -18.65 14.25
N PRO A 95 -40.74 -19.01 15.53
CA PRO A 95 -41.36 -18.10 16.48
C PRO A 95 -40.30 -17.15 17.07
N GLY A 96 -40.45 -15.85 16.82
CA GLY A 96 -39.61 -14.80 17.40
C GLY A 96 -39.44 -13.52 16.58
N PHE A 97 -40.22 -13.30 15.52
CA PHE A 97 -40.02 -12.18 14.60
C PHE A 97 -41.28 -11.29 14.52
N GLU A 98 -41.30 -10.19 15.27
CA GLU A 98 -42.31 -9.13 15.09
C GLU A 98 -41.73 -7.79 14.60
N GLU A 99 -40.43 -7.70 14.24
CA GLU A 99 -39.76 -6.38 14.13
C GLU A 99 -39.26 -5.93 12.75
N CYS A 100 -39.68 -6.57 11.65
CA CYS A 100 -39.48 -6.02 10.30
C CYS A 100 -40.76 -6.13 9.46
N VAL A 101 -41.83 -5.42 9.83
CA VAL A 101 -42.94 -5.18 8.90
C VAL A 101 -43.51 -3.78 9.13
N ALA A 102 -43.37 -2.90 8.14
CA ALA A 102 -44.21 -1.72 8.08
C ALA A 102 -45.67 -2.19 7.89
N PHE A 103 -46.51 -1.95 8.90
CA PHE A 103 -47.98 -2.09 8.89
C PHE A 103 -48.57 -3.11 7.87
N GLY A 104 -48.69 -4.37 8.28
CA GLY A 104 -49.79 -5.25 7.81
C GLY A 104 -49.52 -6.32 6.74
N ILE A 105 -48.32 -6.90 6.63
CA ILE A 105 -48.03 -8.00 5.67
C ILE A 105 -47.50 -9.26 6.40
N ILE A 106 -47.73 -10.42 5.78
CA ILE A 106 -47.61 -11.81 6.26
C ILE A 106 -46.14 -12.21 6.54
N ALA A 107 -45.90 -13.08 7.53
CA ALA A 107 -44.57 -13.54 7.98
C ALA A 107 -43.61 -14.01 6.85
N PRO A 108 -42.30 -13.74 6.94
CA PRO A 108 -41.31 -14.10 5.92
C PRO A 108 -41.09 -15.61 5.77
N SER A 109 -40.67 -16.07 4.59
CA SER A 109 -40.40 -17.48 4.29
C SER A 109 -38.89 -17.77 4.14
N THR A 110 -38.42 -18.87 4.75
CA THR A 110 -37.01 -19.30 4.74
C THR A 110 -36.80 -20.48 3.79
N HIS A 111 -35.72 -20.44 3.00
CA HIS A 111 -35.35 -21.45 2.00
C HIS A 111 -33.89 -21.91 2.21
N ILE A 112 -33.65 -23.21 2.42
CA ILE A 112 -32.32 -23.75 2.71
C ILE A 112 -31.83 -24.59 1.54
N PHE A 113 -30.58 -24.39 1.12
CA PHE A 113 -29.87 -25.15 0.09
C PHE A 113 -28.61 -25.76 0.70
N LYS A 114 -28.34 -27.03 0.41
CA LYS A 114 -27.13 -27.72 0.88
C LYS A 114 -26.47 -28.49 -0.26
N GLY A 115 -25.16 -28.66 -0.17
CA GLY A 115 -24.45 -29.71 -0.92
C GLY A 115 -22.97 -29.77 -0.57
N ILE A 116 -22.27 -30.76 -1.15
CA ILE A 116 -20.86 -31.00 -0.90
C ILE A 116 -20.04 -30.60 -2.13
N VAL A 117 -19.07 -29.70 -1.95
CA VAL A 117 -18.10 -29.30 -2.96
C VAL A 117 -16.76 -29.99 -2.70
N SER A 118 -16.09 -30.43 -3.77
CA SER A 118 -14.71 -30.94 -3.72
C SER A 118 -13.80 -29.94 -4.41
N LEU A 119 -12.84 -29.37 -3.68
CA LEU A 119 -11.92 -28.37 -4.22
C LEU A 119 -10.84 -29.03 -5.08
N PRO A 120 -10.28 -28.31 -6.08
CA PRO A 120 -9.21 -28.84 -6.95
C PRO A 120 -7.85 -29.03 -6.25
N SER A 121 -7.59 -28.28 -5.18
CA SER A 121 -6.35 -28.31 -4.39
C SER A 121 -6.58 -27.76 -2.98
N ASP A 122 -5.69 -28.09 -2.05
CA ASP A 122 -5.68 -27.53 -0.69
C ASP A 122 -5.11 -26.11 -0.73
N CYS A 123 -5.98 -25.12 -0.52
CA CYS A 123 -5.65 -23.71 -0.59
C CYS A 123 -5.90 -23.03 0.75
N SER A 124 -5.02 -22.09 1.10
CA SER A 124 -5.15 -21.33 2.33
C SER A 124 -6.19 -20.22 2.25
N ASP A 125 -6.70 -19.87 1.07
CA ASP A 125 -7.52 -18.68 0.78
C ASP A 125 -8.78 -19.02 -0.06
N ILE A 126 -9.73 -19.76 0.51
CA ILE A 126 -10.93 -20.21 -0.22
C ILE A 126 -12.10 -19.26 0.02
N VAL A 127 -12.81 -18.84 -1.02
CA VAL A 127 -14.00 -17.97 -0.92
C VAL A 127 -15.21 -18.63 -1.60
N PHE A 128 -16.36 -18.61 -0.93
CA PHE A 128 -17.67 -19.00 -1.44
C PHE A 128 -18.57 -17.77 -1.57
N SER A 129 -19.07 -17.49 -2.78
CA SER A 129 -19.85 -16.26 -3.06
C SER A 129 -21.19 -16.59 -3.75
N TYR A 130 -22.24 -15.86 -3.38
CA TYR A 130 -23.59 -15.98 -3.95
C TYR A 130 -24.15 -14.60 -4.32
N SER A 131 -24.80 -14.49 -5.49
CA SER A 131 -25.48 -13.28 -5.96
C SER A 131 -26.85 -13.59 -6.54
N SER A 132 -27.82 -12.69 -6.35
CA SER A 132 -29.19 -12.81 -6.88
C SER A 132 -29.52 -11.91 -8.08
N CYS A 133 -28.52 -11.31 -8.76
CA CYS A 133 -28.74 -10.28 -9.79
C CYS A 133 -28.95 -10.82 -11.23
N CYS A 134 -30.02 -10.41 -11.93
CA CYS A 134 -30.24 -10.71 -13.36
C CYS A 134 -29.39 -9.78 -14.27
N ARG A 135 -28.07 -10.01 -14.41
CA ARG A 135 -27.26 -9.44 -15.52
C ARG A 135 -26.19 -10.42 -16.02
N SER A 136 -26.42 -10.93 -17.23
CA SER A 136 -25.47 -11.64 -18.11
C SER A 136 -24.58 -12.72 -17.48
N GLY A 137 -25.12 -13.93 -17.35
CA GLY A 137 -24.38 -15.15 -17.68
C GLY A 137 -23.59 -15.88 -16.58
N CYS A 138 -23.53 -15.41 -15.34
CA CYS A 138 -22.91 -16.17 -14.25
C CYS A 138 -23.73 -16.01 -12.95
N ILE A 139 -24.10 -17.17 -12.37
CA ILE A 139 -24.82 -17.35 -11.09
C ILE A 139 -26.30 -16.89 -11.14
N ASP A 140 -27.17 -17.70 -11.75
CA ASP A 140 -28.62 -17.43 -11.78
C ASP A 140 -29.41 -18.65 -11.26
N ASN A 141 -30.44 -18.43 -10.43
CA ASN A 141 -31.28 -19.49 -9.83
C ASN A 141 -32.77 -19.12 -9.70
N LEU A 142 -33.21 -18.03 -10.35
CA LEU A 142 -34.61 -17.62 -10.37
C LEU A 142 -35.34 -18.29 -11.54
N GLU A 143 -36.47 -18.95 -11.28
CA GLU A 143 -37.30 -19.50 -12.37
C GLU A 143 -38.14 -18.36 -13.00
N ASN A 144 -37.92 -18.10 -14.29
CA ASN A 144 -38.60 -17.11 -15.17
C ASN A 144 -38.13 -15.63 -15.13
N CYS A 145 -36.82 -15.32 -15.20
CA CYS A 145 -36.36 -13.97 -15.60
C CYS A 145 -36.62 -13.79 -17.12
N ALA A 146 -37.61 -12.97 -17.52
CA ALA A 146 -37.87 -12.69 -18.95
C ALA A 146 -36.77 -11.79 -19.56
N PRO A 147 -36.37 -11.96 -20.84
CA PRO A 147 -35.09 -11.43 -21.33
C PRO A 147 -35.03 -9.91 -21.65
N TYR A 148 -36.01 -9.09 -21.24
CA TYR A 148 -36.20 -7.76 -21.82
C TYR A 148 -36.42 -6.58 -20.87
N SER A 149 -36.18 -6.69 -19.55
CA SER A 149 -36.53 -5.60 -18.61
C SER A 149 -35.46 -5.16 -17.59
N CYS A 150 -34.17 -5.43 -17.81
CA CYS A 150 -33.10 -4.89 -16.95
C CYS A 150 -32.20 -3.92 -17.71
N ASN A 151 -32.58 -2.63 -17.77
CA ASN A 151 -31.70 -1.55 -18.21
C ASN A 151 -30.72 -1.18 -17.09
N GLY A 152 -29.64 -1.95 -16.97
CA GLY A 152 -28.38 -1.51 -16.39
C GLY A 152 -28.27 -1.30 -14.88
N ASN A 153 -29.36 -1.11 -14.16
CA ASN A 153 -29.39 -0.95 -12.70
C ASN A 153 -30.39 -1.94 -12.10
N CYS A 154 -29.89 -2.98 -11.43
CA CYS A 154 -30.67 -3.75 -10.45
C CYS A 154 -30.42 -3.10 -9.08
N PRO A 155 -31.40 -2.39 -8.47
CA PRO A 155 -31.21 -1.72 -7.19
C PRO A 155 -31.15 -2.70 -6.00
N ASP A 156 -31.67 -3.92 -6.17
CA ASP A 156 -31.96 -4.85 -5.08
C ASP A 156 -31.20 -6.20 -5.20
N ALA A 157 -29.92 -6.16 -5.59
CA ALA A 157 -29.10 -7.37 -5.64
C ALA A 157 -28.55 -7.73 -4.24
N THR A 158 -28.85 -8.93 -3.75
CA THR A 158 -28.24 -9.47 -2.51
C THR A 158 -26.95 -10.19 -2.87
N TYR A 159 -25.83 -9.78 -2.28
CA TYR A 159 -24.52 -10.41 -2.45
C TYR A 159 -24.01 -10.89 -1.09
N VAL A 160 -23.56 -12.14 -1.02
CA VAL A 160 -22.99 -12.73 0.21
C VAL A 160 -21.74 -13.51 -0.13
N GLU A 161 -20.68 -13.29 0.65
CA GLU A 161 -19.42 -14.05 0.57
C GLU A 161 -19.06 -14.64 1.92
N ALA A 162 -18.37 -15.79 1.91
CA ALA A 162 -17.67 -16.33 3.05
C ALA A 162 -16.27 -16.79 2.65
N SER A 163 -15.25 -16.42 3.41
CA SER A 163 -13.83 -16.68 3.11
C SER A 163 -13.12 -17.45 4.23
N LEU A 164 -12.24 -18.37 3.86
CA LEU A 164 -11.36 -19.13 4.75
C LEU A 164 -9.91 -18.68 4.54
N ASN A 165 -9.21 -18.28 5.63
CA ASN A 165 -7.78 -17.98 5.64
C ASN A 165 -7.01 -18.89 6.63
N ASN A 166 -6.31 -19.91 6.12
CA ASN A 166 -5.56 -20.90 6.91
C ASN A 166 -4.04 -20.61 6.88
N LEU A 167 -3.54 -19.88 7.88
CA LEU A 167 -2.10 -19.56 8.05
C LEU A 167 -1.39 -20.37 9.15
N LEU A 168 -2.02 -21.42 9.68
CA LEU A 168 -1.37 -22.37 10.59
C LEU A 168 -1.47 -23.77 9.98
N GLY A 169 -0.33 -24.48 9.95
CA GLY A 169 -0.10 -25.63 9.09
C GLY A 169 -1.09 -26.80 9.22
N ASP A 170 -1.27 -27.48 8.08
CA ASP A 170 -1.82 -28.81 7.74
C ASP A 170 -2.88 -29.53 8.59
N ASN A 171 -3.39 -29.03 9.72
CA ASN A 171 -4.38 -29.79 10.52
C ASN A 171 -5.42 -29.01 11.34
N SER A 172 -5.49 -27.68 11.26
CA SER A 172 -6.53 -26.92 11.99
C SER A 172 -7.65 -26.47 11.06
N THR A 173 -8.83 -27.08 11.16
CA THR A 173 -10.06 -26.52 10.57
C THR A 173 -11.16 -26.49 11.62
N PRO A 174 -11.42 -25.34 12.27
CA PRO A 174 -12.61 -25.18 13.08
C PRO A 174 -13.86 -25.03 12.19
N GLU A 175 -15.01 -25.48 12.70
CA GLU A 175 -16.33 -25.25 12.13
C GLU A 175 -16.61 -23.73 12.12
N PHE A 176 -16.68 -23.11 10.94
CA PHE A 176 -17.02 -21.70 10.78
C PHE A 176 -18.51 -21.57 10.45
N VAL A 177 -19.30 -21.17 11.44
CA VAL A 177 -20.67 -20.71 11.20
C VAL A 177 -20.58 -19.20 11.01
N ASN A 178 -20.91 -18.70 9.82
CA ASN A 178 -21.13 -17.27 9.58
C ASN A 178 -22.64 -17.02 9.66
N PRO A 179 -23.20 -16.56 10.79
CA PRO A 179 -24.62 -16.23 10.88
C PRO A 179 -24.86 -15.07 9.91
N GLY A 180 -25.73 -15.28 8.93
CA GLY A 180 -25.74 -14.50 7.70
C GLY A 180 -26.20 -13.06 7.83
N LEU A 181 -26.08 -12.35 6.71
CA LEU A 181 -26.52 -10.98 6.53
C LEU A 181 -28.05 -10.91 6.70
N LYS A 182 -28.52 -10.46 7.86
CA LYS A 182 -29.91 -10.00 8.04
C LYS A 182 -29.95 -8.55 7.57
N ALA A 183 -30.74 -8.24 6.53
CA ALA A 183 -30.87 -6.86 6.06
C ALA A 183 -31.25 -5.93 7.22
N PHE A 184 -30.53 -4.82 7.34
CA PHE A 184 -30.74 -3.82 8.37
C PHE A 184 -32.10 -3.14 8.18
N CYS A 185 -33.11 -3.56 8.94
CA CYS A 185 -34.23 -2.66 9.24
C CYS A 185 -33.73 -1.66 10.30
N THR A 186 -33.94 -0.38 10.05
CA THR A 186 -33.45 0.73 10.87
C THR A 186 -33.77 0.56 12.37
N ASN A 187 -32.74 0.74 13.22
CA ASN A 187 -32.76 0.94 14.68
C ASN A 187 -32.89 -0.25 15.67
N ASN A 188 -32.50 -1.48 15.33
CA ASN A 188 -32.39 -2.57 16.33
C ASN A 188 -31.00 -3.22 16.43
N SER A 189 -30.66 -3.71 17.63
CA SER A 189 -29.38 -4.37 17.99
C SER A 189 -29.39 -5.88 17.67
N TYR A 190 -28.27 -6.44 17.19
CA TYR A 190 -28.11 -7.87 16.86
C TYR A 190 -26.94 -8.53 17.61
N TYR A 191 -26.99 -9.86 17.78
CA TYR A 191 -26.08 -10.67 18.59
C TYR A 191 -25.24 -11.65 17.73
N TRP A 192 -23.97 -11.88 18.10
CA TRP A 192 -23.02 -12.77 17.39
C TRP A 192 -22.24 -13.65 18.40
N ASP A 193 -22.18 -14.97 18.17
CA ASP A 193 -21.39 -15.94 18.96
C ASP A 193 -20.37 -16.66 18.05
N LEU A 194 -19.09 -16.70 18.46
CA LEU A 194 -17.99 -17.38 17.74
C LEU A 194 -17.43 -18.54 18.59
N GLY A 195 -17.30 -19.74 18.01
CA GLY A 195 -16.63 -20.89 18.64
C GLY A 195 -16.48 -22.09 17.70
N GLY A 196 -15.38 -22.84 17.85
CA GLY A 196 -15.11 -24.08 17.09
C GLY A 196 -14.41 -25.15 17.94
N ILE A 197 -14.61 -26.43 17.60
CA ILE A 197 -13.97 -27.59 18.25
C ILE A 197 -13.35 -28.45 17.15
N GLU A 198 -12.08 -28.82 17.28
CA GLU A 198 -11.41 -29.72 16.34
C GLU A 198 -11.71 -31.19 16.65
N SER A 199 -11.62 -32.05 15.63
CA SER A 199 -12.00 -33.47 15.70
C SER A 199 -11.14 -34.34 16.63
N ASP A 200 -9.97 -33.86 17.08
CA ASP A 200 -9.07 -34.54 18.02
C ASP A 200 -9.29 -34.12 19.50
N GLY A 201 -10.22 -33.19 19.76
CA GLY A 201 -10.56 -32.72 21.09
C GLY A 201 -9.71 -31.55 21.60
N ASP A 202 -8.83 -30.98 20.77
CA ASP A 202 -8.27 -29.65 21.02
C ASP A 202 -9.33 -28.59 20.65
N SER A 203 -9.55 -27.63 21.55
CA SER A 203 -10.51 -26.55 21.34
C SER A 203 -9.77 -25.26 21.05
N VAL A 204 -9.83 -24.81 19.79
CA VAL A 204 -9.48 -23.44 19.40
C VAL A 204 -10.69 -22.56 19.71
N SER A 205 -10.73 -22.03 20.93
CA SER A 205 -11.79 -21.11 21.36
C SER A 205 -11.46 -19.68 20.92
N TYR A 206 -12.15 -19.17 19.90
CA TYR A 206 -12.20 -17.74 19.61
C TYR A 206 -13.21 -17.06 20.55
N SER A 207 -12.87 -16.93 21.83
CA SER A 207 -13.76 -16.27 22.80
C SER A 207 -13.08 -15.06 23.42
N LEU A 208 -13.87 -13.99 23.62
CA LEU A 208 -13.58 -12.88 24.53
C LEU A 208 -13.65 -13.31 26.02
N VAL A 209 -13.70 -14.62 26.31
CA VAL A 209 -13.84 -15.19 27.65
C VAL A 209 -12.90 -16.39 27.87
N ASP A 210 -12.32 -16.47 29.08
CA ASP A 210 -11.46 -17.56 29.57
C ASP A 210 -12.28 -18.87 29.75
N PRO A 211 -11.91 -19.98 29.07
CA PRO A 211 -12.66 -21.24 29.13
C PRO A 211 -12.57 -21.97 30.50
N ARG A 212 -11.88 -21.42 31.51
CA ARG A 212 -11.72 -22.04 32.84
C ARG A 212 -12.85 -21.77 33.84
N GLN A 213 -13.87 -20.97 33.51
CA GLN A 213 -14.87 -20.50 34.48
C GLN A 213 -16.31 -20.93 34.14
N SER A 214 -16.58 -22.24 34.09
CA SER A 214 -17.96 -22.73 34.23
C SER A 214 -18.26 -22.97 35.71
N THR A 215 -18.93 -22.02 36.37
CA THR A 215 -20.02 -22.23 37.36
C THR A 215 -20.35 -20.90 38.07
N ASN A 216 -21.51 -20.33 37.74
CA ASN A 216 -22.27 -19.35 38.53
C ASN A 216 -21.48 -18.27 39.31
N GLY A 217 -21.28 -17.10 38.70
CA GLY A 217 -20.92 -15.87 39.42
C GLY A 217 -20.20 -14.88 38.52
N ILE A 218 -20.60 -13.61 38.59
CA ILE A 218 -20.02 -12.47 37.86
C ILE A 218 -18.49 -12.42 38.08
N LEU A 219 -17.70 -12.31 37.00
CA LEU A 219 -16.23 -12.29 37.04
C LEU A 219 -15.66 -11.11 36.25
N ALA A 220 -14.65 -10.48 36.84
CA ALA A 220 -14.01 -9.25 36.37
C ALA A 220 -12.92 -9.51 35.31
N PHE A 221 -12.73 -8.52 34.42
CA PHE A 221 -11.71 -8.48 33.37
C PHE A 221 -10.27 -8.51 33.90
N ALA A 222 -9.37 -9.17 33.18
CA ALA A 222 -7.93 -9.02 33.38
C ALA A 222 -7.46 -7.62 32.89
N PRO A 223 -6.54 -6.95 33.60
CA PRO A 223 -6.02 -5.65 33.19
C PRO A 223 -5.09 -5.83 31.97
N GLY A 224 -5.42 -5.22 30.83
CA GLY A 224 -4.50 -5.18 29.69
C GLY A 224 -5.08 -5.22 28.27
N PHE A 225 -6.40 -5.07 28.06
CA PHE A 225 -6.92 -4.86 26.71
C PHE A 225 -6.52 -3.46 26.20
N SER A 226 -5.60 -3.38 25.24
CA SER A 226 -5.33 -2.15 24.50
C SER A 226 -6.04 -2.22 23.14
N ALA A 227 -7.00 -1.33 22.93
CA ALA A 227 -7.69 -1.17 21.65
C ALA A 227 -6.71 -0.77 20.54
N SER A 228 -6.25 -1.75 19.77
CA SER A 228 -5.60 -1.53 18.48
C SER A 228 -6.64 -1.75 17.38
N HIS A 229 -7.24 -0.62 16.99
CA HIS A 229 -8.25 -0.33 15.95
C HIS A 229 -8.26 -1.28 14.72
N PRO A 230 -9.42 -1.54 14.09
CA PRO A 230 -10.08 -0.52 13.24
C PRO A 230 -11.56 -0.32 13.57
N PHE A 231 -11.90 0.86 14.09
CA PHE A 231 -13.12 1.57 13.70
C PHE A 231 -12.80 3.07 13.79
N THR A 232 -13.19 3.82 12.77
CA THR A 232 -13.06 5.27 12.73
C THR A 232 -14.06 5.91 13.69
N THR A 233 -13.55 6.86 14.47
CA THR A 233 -14.19 7.70 15.51
C THR A 233 -14.04 7.22 16.96
N ALA A 234 -14.09 8.23 17.83
CA ALA A 234 -13.65 8.23 19.23
C ALA A 234 -14.40 7.20 20.12
N PRO A 235 -13.97 6.98 21.38
CA PRO A 235 -14.61 6.03 22.28
C PRO A 235 -16.08 6.42 22.50
N GLY A 236 -17.00 5.61 21.94
CA GLY A 236 -18.45 5.72 22.17
C GLY A 236 -19.34 5.80 20.93
N SER A 237 -18.82 5.89 19.71
CA SER A 237 -19.66 6.20 18.53
C SER A 237 -19.46 5.31 17.30
N ASN A 238 -18.84 4.15 17.41
CA ASN A 238 -18.44 3.36 16.22
C ASN A 238 -19.52 2.46 15.63
N GLY A 239 -20.76 2.59 16.09
CA GLY A 239 -21.80 1.67 15.65
C GLY A 239 -21.46 0.21 15.95
N VAL A 240 -20.50 -0.08 16.83
CA VAL A 240 -20.15 -1.41 17.36
C VAL A 240 -19.73 -1.25 18.82
N THR A 241 -20.45 -1.85 19.75
CA THR A 241 -20.15 -1.90 21.19
C THR A 241 -20.04 -3.34 21.65
N ILE A 242 -19.29 -3.60 22.73
CA ILE A 242 -19.23 -4.93 23.34
C ILE A 242 -20.01 -4.89 24.66
N ASP A 243 -20.98 -5.78 24.84
CA ASP A 243 -21.67 -5.93 26.11
C ASP A 243 -20.69 -6.46 27.16
N GLY A 244 -20.39 -5.64 28.16
CA GLY A 244 -19.44 -5.96 29.22
C GLY A 244 -19.89 -7.06 30.20
N GLN A 245 -21.14 -7.54 30.13
CA GLN A 245 -21.62 -8.66 30.94
C GLN A 245 -21.56 -10.01 30.20
N THR A 246 -21.67 -10.02 28.88
CA THR A 246 -21.79 -11.25 28.07
C THR A 246 -20.63 -11.45 27.09
N GLY A 247 -19.85 -10.41 26.78
CA GLY A 247 -18.76 -10.44 25.80
C GLY A 247 -19.20 -10.33 24.34
N GLN A 248 -20.45 -9.94 24.09
CA GLN A 248 -21.08 -9.93 22.76
C GLN A 248 -20.90 -8.60 22.03
N LEU A 249 -20.77 -8.63 20.69
CA LEU A 249 -20.69 -7.45 19.81
C LEU A 249 -22.09 -6.95 19.42
N ILE A 250 -22.35 -5.65 19.55
CA ILE A 250 -23.62 -4.94 19.30
C ILE A 250 -23.40 -3.88 18.23
N PHE A 251 -24.17 -3.88 17.13
CA PHE A 251 -23.99 -2.91 16.04
C PHE A 251 -25.07 -1.79 16.04
N THR A 252 -24.72 -0.55 15.66
CA THR A 252 -25.60 0.64 15.58
C THR A 252 -25.51 1.26 14.17
N THR A 253 -26.65 1.46 13.50
CA THR A 253 -26.72 1.85 12.08
C THR A 253 -26.29 3.31 11.82
N GLY A 254 -25.41 3.52 10.82
CA GLY A 254 -24.99 4.84 10.33
C GLY A 254 -23.48 5.04 10.11
N ASN A 255 -22.63 4.20 10.73
CA ASN A 255 -21.18 4.43 10.84
C ASN A 255 -20.29 3.31 10.27
N ILE A 256 -20.85 2.35 9.51
CA ILE A 256 -20.12 1.20 8.97
C ILE A 256 -20.15 1.26 7.43
N GLN A 257 -19.00 1.08 6.77
CA GLN A 257 -18.86 1.11 5.30
C GLN A 257 -18.47 -0.27 4.74
N GLU A 258 -18.64 -0.46 3.43
CA GLU A 258 -18.44 -1.73 2.71
C GLU A 258 -17.02 -2.32 2.84
N THR A 259 -16.05 -1.51 3.25
CA THR A 259 -14.63 -1.89 3.45
C THR A 259 -14.22 -2.00 4.92
N SER A 260 -15.16 -2.03 5.87
CA SER A 260 -14.84 -2.13 7.29
C SER A 260 -14.31 -3.54 7.65
N ILE A 261 -13.02 -3.61 7.94
CA ILE A 261 -12.34 -4.84 8.41
C ILE A 261 -12.27 -4.78 9.94
N LEU A 262 -12.68 -5.85 10.62
CA LEU A 262 -12.51 -6.03 12.05
C LEU A 262 -11.29 -6.93 12.29
N VAL A 263 -10.25 -6.38 12.92
CA VAL A 263 -9.06 -7.15 13.29
C VAL A 263 -9.19 -7.61 14.73
N LEU A 264 -9.14 -8.93 14.95
CA LEU A 264 -9.17 -9.54 16.29
C LEU A 264 -7.83 -10.22 16.59
N GLU A 265 -7.33 -10.03 17.81
CA GLU A 265 -6.21 -10.80 18.33
C GLU A 265 -6.76 -12.09 18.95
N ALA A 266 -6.46 -13.23 18.34
CA ALA A 266 -6.88 -14.55 18.80
C ALA A 266 -5.74 -15.24 19.57
N GLU A 267 -6.05 -15.81 20.73
CA GLU A 267 -5.12 -16.62 21.51
C GLU A 267 -5.32 -18.11 21.24
N GLU A 268 -4.23 -18.84 20.98
CA GLU A 268 -4.26 -20.29 20.82
C GLU A 268 -3.89 -20.98 22.13
N TRP A 269 -4.74 -21.91 22.58
CA TRP A 269 -4.58 -22.67 23.82
C TRP A 269 -4.55 -24.17 23.53
N ARG A 270 -3.52 -24.87 24.04
CA ARG A 270 -3.38 -26.34 23.91
C ARG A 270 -3.32 -27.02 25.25
N LYS A 271 -3.84 -28.24 25.33
CA LYS A 271 -3.84 -29.02 26.58
C LYS A 271 -2.63 -29.94 26.64
N ILE A 272 -1.53 -29.44 27.18
CA ILE A 272 -0.28 -30.19 27.34
C ILE A 272 -0.31 -30.92 28.69
N SER A 273 -0.34 -32.25 28.67
CA SER A 273 -0.33 -33.10 29.87
C SER A 273 -1.47 -32.79 30.87
N GLY A 274 -2.66 -32.49 30.35
CA GLY A 274 -3.85 -32.18 31.15
C GLY A 274 -3.95 -30.73 31.62
N VAL A 275 -2.96 -29.89 31.31
CA VAL A 275 -2.90 -28.46 31.68
C VAL A 275 -3.02 -27.59 30.43
N TRP A 276 -3.94 -26.62 30.46
CA TRP A 276 -4.09 -25.64 29.39
C TRP A 276 -2.90 -24.68 29.36
N THR A 277 -2.21 -24.64 28.22
CA THR A 277 -1.02 -23.82 27.99
C THR A 277 -1.26 -22.95 26.75
N ARG A 278 -1.10 -21.64 26.90
CA ARG A 278 -1.14 -20.68 25.78
C ARG A 278 0.08 -20.93 24.88
N VAL A 279 -0.16 -21.24 23.62
CA VAL A 279 0.87 -21.63 22.66
C VAL A 279 1.17 -20.57 21.60
N GLY A 280 0.31 -19.56 21.46
CA GLY A 280 0.57 -18.42 20.58
C GLY A 280 -0.53 -17.36 20.59
N THR A 281 -0.25 -16.24 19.94
CA THR A 281 -1.22 -15.22 19.55
C THR A 281 -1.10 -14.94 18.07
N SER A 282 -2.23 -14.68 17.42
CA SER A 282 -2.24 -14.21 16.04
C SER A 282 -3.31 -13.17 15.80
N LEU A 283 -2.97 -12.18 14.97
CA LEU A 283 -3.95 -11.25 14.41
C LEU A 283 -4.74 -11.98 13.30
N ARG A 284 -6.04 -11.74 13.26
CA ARG A 284 -6.96 -12.27 12.25
C ARG A 284 -7.82 -11.12 11.74
N ASP A 285 -7.90 -11.01 10.43
CA ASP A 285 -8.75 -10.02 9.76
C ASP A 285 -10.10 -10.68 9.45
N ILE A 286 -11.18 -10.11 9.96
CA ILE A 286 -12.55 -10.48 9.61
C ILE A 286 -13.13 -9.34 8.78
N GLN A 287 -13.35 -9.60 7.49
CA GLN A 287 -13.96 -8.63 6.59
C GLN A 287 -15.49 -8.70 6.74
N ILE A 288 -16.12 -7.59 7.13
CA ILE A 288 -17.58 -7.49 7.25
C ILE A 288 -18.10 -6.69 6.05
N SER A 289 -18.69 -7.37 5.08
CA SER A 289 -19.30 -6.72 3.92
C SER A 289 -20.72 -6.26 4.27
N ILE A 290 -20.97 -4.95 4.36
CA ILE A 290 -22.33 -4.39 4.52
C ILE A 290 -22.71 -3.64 3.25
N VAL A 291 -23.78 -4.10 2.58
CA VAL A 291 -24.45 -3.33 1.53
C VAL A 291 -25.47 -2.40 2.20
N ALA A 292 -25.19 -1.10 2.21
CA ALA A 292 -26.18 -0.11 2.60
C ALA A 292 -27.22 0.03 1.48
N THR A 293 -28.48 -0.32 1.74
CA THR A 293 -29.58 0.13 0.87
C THR A 293 -29.73 1.65 1.04
N CYS A 294 -29.51 2.38 -0.06
CA CYS A 294 -29.52 3.84 -0.04
C CYS A 294 -30.89 4.39 0.37
N SER A 295 -30.94 5.21 1.42
CA SER A 295 -32.04 6.14 1.64
C SER A 295 -31.82 7.37 0.75
N ASN A 296 -32.55 7.42 -0.36
CA ASN A 296 -32.96 8.59 -1.14
C ASN A 296 -32.26 9.95 -0.86
N THR A 297 -30.99 10.16 -1.26
CA THR A 297 -30.47 11.47 -1.73
C THR A 297 -29.05 11.32 -2.34
N PRO A 298 -28.67 12.12 -3.36
CA PRO A 298 -27.48 11.87 -4.18
C PRO A 298 -26.20 12.50 -3.63
N CYS A 299 -25.13 11.70 -3.55
CA CYS A 299 -23.77 12.13 -3.21
C CYS A 299 -23.12 12.95 -4.33
N THR A 300 -22.78 14.21 -4.06
CA THR A 300 -21.86 15.07 -4.85
C THR A 300 -21.24 16.08 -3.86
N ASN A 301 -19.93 16.34 -3.67
CA ASN A 301 -18.70 16.06 -4.42
C ASN A 301 -17.48 16.02 -3.45
N ARG A 302 -16.64 14.97 -3.52
CA ARG A 302 -15.20 15.04 -3.19
C ARG A 302 -14.47 15.42 -4.49
N ILE A 303 -13.81 16.58 -4.55
CA ILE A 303 -13.29 17.14 -5.82
C ILE A 303 -11.95 16.50 -6.28
N ASP A 304 -11.25 15.68 -5.49
CA ASP A 304 -10.16 14.85 -6.02
C ASP A 304 -10.62 13.45 -6.48
N THR A 305 -11.81 12.98 -6.07
CA THR A 305 -12.30 11.64 -6.43
C THR A 305 -12.97 11.54 -7.79
N ILE A 306 -13.27 12.65 -8.48
CA ILE A 306 -13.92 12.58 -9.80
C ILE A 306 -12.94 12.15 -10.90
N TYR A 307 -11.67 12.54 -10.77
CA TYR A 307 -10.67 12.34 -11.82
C TYR A 307 -9.69 11.21 -11.49
N ASN A 308 -9.47 10.91 -10.21
CA ASN A 308 -8.69 9.76 -9.78
C ASN A 308 -9.40 9.01 -8.63
N PRO A 309 -10.60 8.44 -8.87
CA PRO A 309 -11.45 7.83 -7.83
C PRO A 309 -10.79 6.71 -7.03
N LYS A 310 -9.82 6.01 -7.62
CA LYS A 310 -9.16 4.84 -7.02
C LYS A 310 -7.65 5.04 -6.81
N ALA A 311 -7.22 6.29 -6.65
CA ALA A 311 -5.86 6.67 -6.21
C ALA A 311 -4.70 6.07 -7.03
N ALA A 312 -4.80 6.09 -8.38
CA ALA A 312 -3.65 5.84 -9.25
C ALA A 312 -2.53 6.86 -9.00
N TYR A 313 -1.28 6.48 -9.19
CA TYR A 313 -0.12 7.33 -8.90
C TYR A 313 1.04 7.07 -9.87
N VAL A 314 2.04 7.95 -9.85
CA VAL A 314 3.30 7.72 -10.56
C VAL A 314 4.30 7.18 -9.56
N ASN A 315 4.88 6.00 -9.83
CA ASN A 315 5.88 5.42 -8.95
C ASN A 315 7.24 6.15 -9.07
N ASN A 316 8.20 5.77 -8.22
CA ASN A 316 9.55 6.38 -8.21
C ASN A 316 10.36 6.16 -9.52
N ARG A 317 9.89 5.29 -10.42
CA ARG A 317 10.47 5.05 -11.74
C ARG A 317 9.74 5.82 -12.86
N GLY A 318 8.75 6.65 -12.53
CA GLY A 318 7.99 7.42 -13.52
C GLY A 318 6.85 6.65 -14.20
N CYS A 319 6.54 5.43 -13.75
CA CYS A 319 5.48 4.60 -14.34
C CYS A 319 4.13 4.90 -13.69
N VAL A 320 3.05 4.82 -14.49
CA VAL A 320 1.68 5.02 -14.01
C VAL A 320 1.11 3.71 -13.47
N VAL A 321 0.73 3.72 -12.19
CA VAL A 321 0.19 2.56 -11.46
C VAL A 321 -1.30 2.76 -11.18
N CYS A 322 -2.14 1.77 -11.49
CA CYS A 322 -3.59 1.82 -11.39
C CYS A 322 -4.23 0.49 -10.92
N ASP A 323 -3.60 -0.21 -9.98
CA ASP A 323 -3.99 -1.55 -9.51
C ASP A 323 -5.44 -1.65 -9.01
N LEU A 324 -6.01 -0.54 -8.54
CA LEU A 324 -7.36 -0.50 -7.99
C LEU A 324 -8.44 -0.29 -9.07
N TYR A 325 -8.05 0.01 -10.32
CA TYR A 325 -8.98 0.24 -11.42
C TYR A 325 -9.38 -1.03 -12.17
N SER A 326 -10.44 -0.93 -12.96
CA SER A 326 -10.88 -1.98 -13.86
C SER A 326 -10.48 -1.66 -15.29
N VAL A 327 -10.30 -2.70 -16.13
CA VAL A 327 -9.99 -2.53 -17.56
C VAL A 327 -11.06 -1.65 -18.22
N GLY A 328 -10.62 -0.63 -18.95
CA GLY A 328 -11.48 0.35 -19.61
C GLY A 328 -11.77 1.60 -18.79
N ASP A 329 -11.47 1.62 -17.48
CA ASP A 329 -11.59 2.82 -16.66
C ASP A 329 -10.65 3.91 -17.18
N THR A 330 -11.06 5.17 -17.04
CA THR A 330 -10.21 6.33 -17.33
C THR A 330 -10.05 7.20 -16.10
N PHE A 331 -8.83 7.70 -15.87
CA PHE A 331 -8.52 8.61 -14.77
C PHE A 331 -7.51 9.67 -15.21
N SER A 332 -7.32 10.71 -14.42
CA SER A 332 -6.35 11.78 -14.66
C SER A 332 -5.53 12.04 -13.40
N LEU A 333 -4.21 12.12 -13.57
CA LEU A 333 -3.24 12.42 -12.51
C LEU A 333 -2.99 13.92 -12.35
N ASP A 334 -3.47 14.74 -13.28
CA ASP A 334 -3.15 16.16 -13.42
C ASP A 334 -4.40 17.05 -13.45
N LYS A 335 -5.42 16.66 -12.67
CA LYS A 335 -6.68 17.40 -12.46
C LYS A 335 -7.48 17.65 -13.75
N GLY A 336 -7.49 16.66 -14.65
CA GLY A 336 -8.32 16.62 -15.85
C GLY A 336 -7.65 17.08 -17.14
N ASN A 337 -6.34 17.34 -17.15
CA ASN A 337 -5.63 17.76 -18.37
C ASN A 337 -5.24 16.56 -19.26
N THR A 338 -4.79 15.47 -18.65
CA THR A 338 -4.37 14.23 -19.31
C THR A 338 -5.17 13.07 -18.74
N PHE A 339 -5.81 12.30 -19.62
CA PHE A 339 -6.53 11.09 -19.23
C PHE A 339 -5.73 9.85 -19.61
N TYR A 340 -5.59 8.94 -18.64
CA TYR A 340 -5.03 7.61 -18.81
C TYR A 340 -6.16 6.60 -18.90
N THR A 341 -6.05 5.65 -19.81
CA THR A 341 -6.98 4.50 -19.91
C THR A 341 -6.33 3.26 -19.33
N VAL A 342 -7.03 2.58 -18.43
CA VAL A 342 -6.58 1.29 -17.86
C VAL A 342 -6.81 0.21 -18.89
N VAL A 343 -5.77 -0.55 -19.21
CA VAL A 343 -5.81 -1.54 -20.28
C VAL A 343 -5.44 -2.93 -19.78
N ASP A 344 -6.07 -3.94 -20.37
CA ASP A 344 -5.51 -5.28 -20.46
C ASP A 344 -4.79 -5.46 -21.81
N ARG A 345 -4.19 -6.63 -22.04
CA ARG A 345 -3.48 -6.90 -23.29
C ARG A 345 -4.38 -6.81 -24.54
N PRO A 346 -5.61 -7.40 -24.56
CA PRO A 346 -6.52 -7.21 -25.68
C PRO A 346 -6.84 -5.74 -26.01
N MET A 347 -7.16 -4.93 -25.01
CA MET A 347 -7.47 -3.50 -25.20
C MET A 347 -6.23 -2.73 -25.66
N LEU A 348 -5.05 -3.05 -25.11
CA LEU A 348 -3.79 -2.45 -25.55
C LEU A 348 -3.51 -2.75 -27.04
N ILE A 349 -3.78 -3.98 -27.51
CA ILE A 349 -3.68 -4.34 -28.94
C ILE A 349 -4.65 -3.49 -29.77
N GLN A 350 -5.90 -3.35 -29.32
CA GLN A 350 -6.89 -2.53 -30.01
C GLN A 350 -6.43 -1.07 -30.11
N LYS A 351 -5.87 -0.50 -29.04
CA LYS A 351 -5.34 0.87 -29.02
C LYS A 351 -4.20 1.05 -30.04
N ARG A 352 -3.24 0.12 -30.07
CA ARG A 352 -2.16 0.12 -31.07
C ARG A 352 -2.72 0.06 -32.50
N ASP A 353 -3.62 -0.87 -32.78
CA ASP A 353 -4.18 -1.08 -34.12
C ASP A 353 -5.02 0.12 -34.60
N ASN A 354 -5.62 0.86 -33.67
CA ASN A 354 -6.34 2.10 -33.93
C ASN A 354 -5.42 3.32 -34.10
N GLY A 355 -4.13 3.21 -33.78
CA GLY A 355 -3.19 4.34 -33.77
C GLY A 355 -3.40 5.31 -32.61
N ASP A 356 -3.92 4.84 -31.47
CA ASP A 356 -4.08 5.64 -30.25
C ASP A 356 -2.72 6.08 -29.67
N ASP A 357 -2.74 7.10 -28.80
CA ASP A 357 -1.58 7.54 -28.03
C ASP A 357 -1.30 6.56 -26.87
N LEU A 358 -0.25 5.75 -27.04
CA LEU A 358 0.16 4.74 -26.08
C LEU A 358 0.89 5.32 -24.85
N SER A 359 1.21 6.62 -24.83
CA SER A 359 1.69 7.31 -23.62
C SER A 359 0.56 7.56 -22.60
N LYS A 360 -0.70 7.33 -23.00
CA LYS A 360 -1.92 7.60 -22.24
C LYS A 360 -2.63 6.34 -21.76
N VAL A 361 -1.88 5.28 -21.51
CA VAL A 361 -2.40 4.02 -20.97
C VAL A 361 -1.79 3.71 -19.62
N CYS A 362 -2.53 3.00 -18.77
CA CYS A 362 -2.01 2.40 -17.55
C CYS A 362 -1.98 0.88 -17.68
N MET A 363 -0.80 0.30 -17.41
CA MET A 363 -0.45 -1.09 -17.73
C MET A 363 -0.55 -2.05 -16.55
N SER A 364 -0.92 -1.59 -15.35
CA SER A 364 -0.95 -2.40 -14.13
C SER A 364 -1.72 -3.73 -14.23
N LEU A 365 -2.78 -3.78 -15.06
CA LEU A 365 -3.59 -4.99 -15.25
C LEU A 365 -3.11 -5.89 -16.40
N VAL A 366 -2.01 -5.53 -17.06
CA VAL A 366 -1.35 -6.39 -18.05
C VAL A 366 -0.36 -7.29 -17.32
N ASN A 367 -0.82 -8.49 -16.97
CA ASN A 367 -0.02 -9.49 -16.22
C ASN A 367 0.40 -10.69 -17.08
N ILE A 368 0.26 -10.58 -18.41
CA ILE A 368 0.65 -11.59 -19.38
C ILE A 368 1.72 -11.05 -20.33
N HIS A 369 2.35 -11.93 -21.12
CA HIS A 369 3.49 -11.57 -21.97
C HIS A 369 3.21 -10.43 -22.98
N LEU A 370 4.20 -9.57 -23.24
CA LEU A 370 4.14 -8.52 -24.27
C LEU A 370 4.60 -9.00 -25.66
N ASN A 371 4.54 -10.32 -25.89
CA ASN A 371 5.12 -10.94 -27.07
C ASN A 371 4.58 -10.35 -28.38
N ASN A 372 5.50 -10.01 -29.28
CA ASN A 372 5.30 -9.52 -30.64
C ASN A 372 4.45 -8.23 -30.74
N PHE A 373 4.38 -7.40 -29.68
CA PHE A 373 3.44 -6.29 -29.66
C PHE A 373 3.79 -5.13 -30.63
N PHE A 374 5.06 -4.81 -30.89
CA PHE A 374 5.48 -3.88 -31.93
C PHE A 374 6.27 -4.56 -33.06
N GLN A 375 6.06 -5.87 -33.25
CA GLN A 375 6.77 -6.62 -34.28
C GLN A 375 6.45 -6.06 -35.68
N ASP A 376 7.51 -5.85 -36.47
CA ASP A 376 7.51 -5.31 -37.83
C ASP A 376 6.90 -3.90 -37.98
N ASP A 377 6.65 -3.18 -36.87
CA ASP A 377 6.27 -1.77 -36.90
C ASP A 377 7.52 -0.89 -37.03
N SER A 378 8.05 -0.84 -38.25
CA SER A 378 9.26 -0.07 -38.57
C SER A 378 9.19 1.42 -38.22
N THR A 379 7.98 1.97 -38.01
CA THR A 379 7.73 3.40 -37.73
C THR A 379 7.47 3.71 -36.26
N PHE A 380 7.30 2.69 -35.41
CA PHE A 380 6.96 2.90 -34.01
C PHE A 380 8.08 3.62 -33.24
N ASN A 381 7.72 4.73 -32.58
CA ASN A 381 8.61 5.49 -31.71
C ASN A 381 7.84 6.36 -30.69
N GLN A 382 6.63 5.95 -30.27
CA GLN A 382 5.87 6.70 -29.27
C GLN A 382 6.45 6.51 -27.86
N ASP A 383 6.38 7.55 -27.02
CA ASP A 383 6.85 7.50 -25.64
C ASP A 383 6.02 6.52 -24.80
N ILE A 384 6.70 5.49 -24.31
CA ILE A 384 6.16 4.42 -23.45
C ILE A 384 6.95 4.32 -22.14
N SER A 385 7.69 5.37 -21.78
CA SER A 385 8.47 5.42 -20.54
C SER A 385 7.63 5.24 -19.28
N SER A 386 6.34 5.60 -19.34
CA SER A 386 5.40 5.52 -18.22
C SER A 386 4.74 4.14 -18.03
N TRP A 387 5.07 3.14 -18.85
CA TRP A 387 4.50 1.81 -18.74
C TRP A 387 5.04 1.07 -17.52
N ASP A 388 4.15 0.67 -16.62
CA ASP A 388 4.49 -0.28 -15.57
C ASP A 388 4.55 -1.71 -16.14
N VAL A 389 5.76 -2.27 -16.21
CA VAL A 389 6.03 -3.62 -16.73
C VAL A 389 6.51 -4.60 -15.65
N SER A 390 6.40 -4.21 -14.37
CA SER A 390 6.88 -4.99 -13.21
C SER A 390 6.26 -6.39 -13.09
N ASN A 391 5.05 -6.58 -13.63
CA ASN A 391 4.31 -7.84 -13.62
C ASN A 391 4.43 -8.65 -14.93
N ILE A 392 5.30 -8.26 -15.87
CA ILE A 392 5.42 -8.92 -17.18
C ILE A 392 6.44 -10.07 -17.11
N PRO A 393 6.05 -11.34 -17.33
CA PRO A 393 6.97 -12.47 -17.24
C PRO A 393 7.85 -12.67 -18.50
N ALA A 394 7.46 -12.12 -19.65
CA ALA A 394 8.17 -12.28 -20.92
C ALA A 394 7.90 -11.14 -21.92
N MET A 395 8.93 -10.74 -22.67
CA MET A 395 8.92 -9.66 -23.66
C MET A 395 9.50 -10.12 -25.02
N VAL A 396 9.00 -11.24 -25.55
CA VAL A 396 9.55 -11.85 -26.77
C VAL A 396 9.21 -11.00 -28.00
N ASN A 397 10.22 -10.62 -28.79
CA ASN A 397 10.07 -9.86 -30.04
C ASN A 397 9.26 -8.55 -29.89
N LEU A 398 9.24 -7.94 -28.70
CA LEU A 398 8.39 -6.76 -28.46
C LEU A 398 8.71 -5.63 -29.46
N PHE A 399 9.98 -5.33 -29.77
CA PHE A 399 10.39 -4.32 -30.75
C PHE A 399 11.09 -4.93 -31.98
N ASN A 400 10.75 -6.17 -32.34
CA ASN A 400 11.37 -6.86 -33.47
C ASN A 400 11.09 -6.08 -34.79
N ASN A 401 12.14 -5.70 -35.52
CA ASN A 401 12.15 -4.86 -36.72
C ASN A 401 11.49 -3.48 -36.54
N ALA A 402 11.33 -2.99 -35.31
CA ALA A 402 10.89 -1.62 -35.03
C ALA A 402 12.05 -0.63 -35.26
N SER A 403 12.43 -0.46 -36.53
CA SER A 403 13.71 0.15 -36.93
C SER A 403 13.95 1.58 -36.43
N GLN A 404 12.88 2.35 -36.17
CA GLN A 404 12.91 3.74 -35.69
C GLN A 404 12.76 3.87 -34.16
N PHE A 405 12.52 2.77 -33.43
CA PHE A 405 12.29 2.82 -31.99
C PHE A 405 13.56 3.23 -31.25
N ASN A 406 13.49 4.32 -30.47
CA ASN A 406 14.59 4.82 -29.65
C ASN A 406 14.10 5.63 -28.42
N GLN A 407 13.00 5.18 -27.79
CA GLN A 407 12.44 5.85 -26.62
C GLN A 407 13.08 5.40 -25.31
N ASN A 408 13.21 6.34 -24.36
CA ASN A 408 13.84 6.06 -23.07
C ASN A 408 12.98 5.11 -22.22
N ILE A 409 13.43 3.87 -22.13
CA ILE A 409 12.83 2.79 -21.32
C ILE A 409 13.75 2.35 -20.18
N GLY A 410 14.78 3.14 -19.84
CA GLY A 410 15.70 2.83 -18.75
C GLY A 410 15.04 2.78 -17.36
N GLY A 411 13.84 3.38 -17.22
CA GLY A 411 13.03 3.34 -16.00
C GLY A 411 12.14 2.11 -15.84
N TRP A 412 12.10 1.19 -16.79
CA TRP A 412 11.27 -0.01 -16.67
C TRP A 412 11.76 -0.97 -15.58
N ASP A 413 10.82 -1.57 -14.86
CA ASP A 413 11.07 -2.69 -13.92
C ASP A 413 10.98 -4.02 -14.67
N VAL A 414 12.11 -4.65 -14.94
CA VAL A 414 12.18 -5.93 -15.68
C VAL A 414 12.55 -7.11 -14.79
N ASP A 415 12.54 -6.94 -13.46
CA ASP A 415 13.01 -7.93 -12.47
C ASP A 415 12.25 -9.28 -12.60
N SER A 416 10.98 -9.23 -13.03
CA SER A 416 10.10 -10.39 -13.25
C SER A 416 10.26 -11.06 -14.63
N VAL A 417 11.00 -10.46 -15.57
CA VAL A 417 11.11 -10.95 -16.94
C VAL A 417 12.09 -12.12 -16.99
N THR A 418 11.63 -13.26 -17.53
CA THR A 418 12.47 -14.47 -17.67
C THR A 418 12.92 -14.73 -19.12
N ASN A 419 12.27 -14.08 -20.09
CA ASN A 419 12.51 -14.30 -21.52
C ASN A 419 12.47 -12.97 -22.29
N MET A 420 13.63 -12.57 -22.84
CA MET A 420 13.85 -11.36 -23.64
C MET A 420 14.22 -11.69 -25.10
N GLN A 421 13.86 -12.89 -25.58
CA GLN A 421 14.18 -13.32 -26.94
C GLN A 421 13.73 -12.28 -27.97
N GLY A 422 14.68 -11.78 -28.77
CA GLY A 422 14.44 -10.88 -29.88
C GLY A 422 13.87 -9.51 -29.50
N LEU A 423 13.97 -9.09 -28.23
CA LEU A 423 13.37 -7.85 -27.73
C LEU A 423 13.67 -6.64 -28.62
N PHE A 424 14.91 -6.46 -29.07
CA PHE A 424 15.38 -5.40 -29.96
C PHE A 424 15.94 -5.93 -31.29
N TYR A 425 15.52 -7.11 -31.73
CA TYR A 425 15.98 -7.68 -33.01
C TYR A 425 15.67 -6.71 -34.17
N GLY A 426 16.66 -6.23 -34.90
CA GLY A 426 16.47 -5.29 -36.01
C GLY A 426 15.97 -3.88 -35.61
N ALA A 427 15.99 -3.52 -34.33
CA ALA A 427 15.69 -2.17 -33.86
C ALA A 427 16.91 -1.25 -34.10
N SER A 428 17.19 -0.96 -35.38
CA SER A 428 18.45 -0.35 -35.83
C SER A 428 18.80 1.00 -35.19
N SER A 429 17.81 1.79 -34.75
CA SER A 429 18.02 3.10 -34.13
C SER A 429 18.07 3.09 -32.60
N PHE A 430 17.86 1.95 -31.95
CA PHE A 430 17.79 1.86 -30.50
C PHE A 430 19.17 2.04 -29.84
N ASP A 431 19.32 3.04 -28.98
CA ASP A 431 20.55 3.37 -28.25
C ASP A 431 20.25 4.07 -26.91
N GLN A 432 19.29 3.53 -26.14
CA GLN A 432 18.86 4.12 -24.86
C GLN A 432 19.49 3.43 -23.65
N PRO A 433 19.83 4.18 -22.58
CA PRO A 433 20.54 3.64 -21.43
C PRO A 433 19.66 2.63 -20.65
N ILE A 434 19.98 1.36 -20.78
CA ILE A 434 19.29 0.23 -20.12
C ILE A 434 20.20 -0.56 -19.17
N GLY A 435 21.40 -0.04 -18.86
CA GLY A 435 22.33 -0.68 -17.94
C GLY A 435 21.77 -0.90 -16.52
N ASN A 436 20.72 -0.15 -16.15
CA ASN A 436 20.07 -0.19 -14.83
C ASN A 436 19.04 -1.32 -14.68
N TRP A 437 18.75 -2.07 -15.74
CA TRP A 437 17.83 -3.19 -15.69
C TRP A 437 18.39 -4.36 -14.88
N ASP A 438 17.57 -4.93 -13.99
CA ASP A 438 17.87 -6.20 -13.35
C ASP A 438 17.46 -7.36 -14.27
N VAL A 439 18.44 -7.98 -14.92
CA VAL A 439 18.22 -9.12 -15.82
C VAL A 439 18.57 -10.46 -15.17
N SER A 440 18.75 -10.50 -13.85
CA SER A 440 19.18 -11.71 -13.10
C SER A 440 18.20 -12.88 -13.23
N SER A 441 16.92 -12.61 -13.50
CA SER A 441 15.88 -13.62 -13.75
C SER A 441 15.84 -14.12 -15.20
N VAL A 442 16.53 -13.47 -16.14
CA VAL A 442 16.42 -13.75 -17.57
C VAL A 442 17.21 -14.99 -17.96
N THR A 443 16.52 -16.00 -18.49
CA THR A 443 17.12 -17.27 -18.91
C THR A 443 17.35 -17.36 -20.43
N ASN A 444 16.60 -16.59 -21.23
CA ASN A 444 16.64 -16.62 -22.70
C ASN A 444 16.82 -15.20 -23.28
N MET A 445 17.97 -14.98 -23.93
CA MET A 445 18.38 -13.72 -24.57
C MET A 445 18.65 -13.89 -26.09
N VAL A 446 18.07 -14.93 -26.70
CA VAL A 446 18.27 -15.24 -28.12
C VAL A 446 17.93 -14.06 -29.00
N ASN A 447 18.84 -13.66 -29.91
CA ASN A 447 18.67 -12.56 -30.84
C ASN A 447 18.34 -11.18 -30.19
N MET A 448 18.53 -10.98 -28.88
CA MET A 448 18.03 -9.79 -28.17
C MET A 448 18.41 -8.47 -28.83
N PHE A 449 19.66 -8.30 -29.28
CA PHE A 449 20.18 -7.12 -29.97
C PHE A 449 20.65 -7.40 -31.40
N ARG A 450 20.22 -8.52 -32.01
CA ARG A 450 20.72 -8.85 -33.36
C ARG A 450 20.22 -7.84 -34.38
N GLY A 451 21.14 -7.18 -35.08
CA GLY A 451 20.84 -6.10 -36.03
C GLY A 451 20.37 -4.78 -35.38
N ALA A 452 20.60 -4.60 -34.07
CA ALA A 452 20.45 -3.31 -33.40
C ALA A 452 21.70 -2.44 -33.71
N ASP A 453 21.80 -1.96 -34.95
CA ASP A 453 23.02 -1.38 -35.52
C ASP A 453 23.60 -0.21 -34.71
N GLY A 454 22.73 0.59 -34.07
CA GLY A 454 23.10 1.77 -33.29
C GLY A 454 23.35 1.55 -31.79
N PHE A 455 23.09 0.36 -31.25
CA PHE A 455 23.17 0.12 -29.81
C PHE A 455 24.62 0.04 -29.30
N ASP A 456 25.01 0.94 -28.40
CA ASP A 456 26.34 0.94 -27.74
C ASP A 456 26.26 1.42 -26.27
N GLN A 457 25.17 1.11 -25.57
CA GLN A 457 24.97 1.52 -24.17
C GLN A 457 25.59 0.53 -23.19
N ASP A 458 26.13 1.06 -22.08
CA ASP A 458 26.80 0.27 -21.04
C ASP A 458 25.81 -0.72 -20.37
N ILE A 459 26.15 -2.00 -20.47
CA ILE A 459 25.44 -3.15 -19.89
C ILE A 459 26.41 -4.09 -19.15
N GLY A 460 27.62 -3.62 -18.84
CA GLY A 460 28.65 -4.44 -18.16
C GLY A 460 28.25 -4.91 -16.77
N MET A 461 27.32 -4.19 -16.12
CA MET A 461 26.79 -4.47 -14.78
C MET A 461 25.58 -5.42 -14.74
N TRP A 462 25.11 -5.91 -15.88
CA TRP A 462 24.02 -6.89 -15.91
C TRP A 462 24.44 -8.22 -15.28
N ASP A 463 23.61 -8.73 -14.36
CA ASP A 463 23.73 -10.10 -13.88
C ASP A 463 23.10 -11.06 -14.90
N VAL A 464 23.94 -11.71 -15.71
CA VAL A 464 23.52 -12.70 -16.70
C VAL A 464 23.71 -14.14 -16.23
N SER A 465 23.93 -14.38 -14.93
CA SER A 465 24.26 -15.70 -14.38
C SER A 465 23.16 -16.74 -14.60
N SER A 466 21.89 -16.33 -14.71
CA SER A 466 20.76 -17.22 -15.02
C SER A 466 20.59 -17.52 -16.53
N ALA A 467 21.28 -16.78 -17.40
CA ALA A 467 21.09 -16.90 -18.85
C ALA A 467 21.66 -18.22 -19.37
N THR A 468 20.79 -19.04 -19.96
CA THR A 468 21.17 -20.34 -20.54
C THR A 468 21.30 -20.29 -22.06
N ASN A 469 20.65 -19.35 -22.73
CA ASN A 469 20.65 -19.23 -24.19
C ASN A 469 20.89 -17.78 -24.65
N MET A 470 22.06 -17.54 -25.24
CA MET A 470 22.55 -16.25 -25.74
C MET A 470 22.84 -16.29 -27.25
N LYS A 471 22.23 -17.25 -27.97
CA LYS A 471 22.43 -17.42 -29.41
C LYS A 471 22.12 -16.13 -30.16
N ASN A 472 23.07 -15.71 -31.02
CA ASN A 472 23.01 -14.48 -31.81
C ASN A 472 22.75 -13.18 -30.99
N MET A 473 23.01 -13.11 -29.68
CA MET A 473 22.59 -11.96 -28.87
C MET A 473 22.99 -10.60 -29.46
N PHE A 474 24.22 -10.47 -29.97
CA PHE A 474 24.78 -9.26 -30.59
C PHE A 474 25.15 -9.45 -32.07
N ALA A 475 24.62 -10.48 -32.74
CA ALA A 475 24.96 -10.71 -34.14
C ALA A 475 24.55 -9.48 -34.99
N GLN A 476 25.45 -8.98 -35.83
CA GLN A 476 25.24 -7.78 -36.65
C GLN A 476 24.95 -6.49 -35.87
N ALA A 477 25.13 -6.43 -34.54
CA ALA A 477 25.09 -5.16 -33.80
C ALA A 477 26.38 -4.39 -34.07
N THR A 478 26.41 -3.56 -35.11
CA THR A 478 27.66 -3.03 -35.65
C THR A 478 28.36 -1.99 -34.76
N ALA A 479 27.60 -1.23 -33.96
CA ALA A 479 28.15 -0.22 -33.05
C ALA A 479 28.66 -0.78 -31.72
N PHE A 480 28.08 -1.88 -31.23
CA PHE A 480 28.30 -2.38 -29.87
C PHE A 480 29.77 -2.70 -29.57
N ASN A 481 30.33 -2.02 -28.56
CA ASN A 481 31.68 -2.25 -28.06
C ASN A 481 31.85 -1.98 -26.56
N GLN A 482 30.78 -2.12 -25.76
CA GLN A 482 30.83 -1.93 -24.31
C GLN A 482 31.48 -3.11 -23.58
N ASP A 483 32.19 -2.82 -22.49
CA ASP A 483 32.87 -3.83 -21.67
C ASP A 483 31.85 -4.74 -20.95
N ILE A 484 31.93 -6.04 -21.26
CA ILE A 484 31.13 -7.10 -20.66
C ILE A 484 32.02 -8.23 -20.10
N SER A 485 33.30 -7.93 -19.86
CA SER A 485 34.29 -8.88 -19.35
C SER A 485 33.93 -9.45 -17.97
N SER A 486 33.07 -8.75 -17.21
CA SER A 486 32.54 -9.10 -15.90
C SER A 486 31.23 -9.89 -15.91
N TRP A 487 30.81 -10.45 -17.04
CA TRP A 487 29.60 -11.29 -17.09
C TRP A 487 29.86 -12.73 -16.63
N GLU A 488 28.98 -13.28 -15.77
CA GLU A 488 28.99 -14.71 -15.43
C GLU A 488 28.21 -15.53 -16.46
N VAL A 489 28.94 -16.18 -17.36
CA VAL A 489 28.30 -16.90 -18.47
C VAL A 489 28.35 -18.43 -18.33
N ARG A 490 28.63 -18.95 -17.13
CA ARG A 490 28.85 -20.39 -16.88
C ARG A 490 27.66 -21.27 -17.20
N ASN A 491 26.46 -20.77 -16.94
CA ASN A 491 25.20 -21.48 -17.17
C ASN A 491 24.75 -21.43 -18.64
N ALA A 492 25.43 -20.65 -19.49
CA ALA A 492 25.15 -20.63 -20.91
C ALA A 492 25.42 -22.00 -21.54
N THR A 493 24.46 -22.48 -22.32
CA THR A 493 24.54 -23.74 -23.07
C THR A 493 24.45 -23.51 -24.58
N ASN A 494 24.07 -22.29 -25.01
CA ASN A 494 24.06 -21.90 -26.41
C ASN A 494 24.54 -20.46 -26.61
N MET A 495 25.64 -20.30 -27.35
CA MET A 495 26.25 -19.02 -27.71
C MET A 495 26.61 -18.97 -29.20
N ASP A 496 25.95 -19.79 -30.03
CA ASP A 496 26.19 -19.78 -31.47
C ASP A 496 26.00 -18.37 -32.01
N LYS A 497 26.98 -17.90 -32.82
CA LYS A 497 26.94 -16.60 -33.49
C LYS A 497 26.78 -15.38 -32.57
N MET A 498 27.10 -15.46 -31.28
CA MET A 498 26.87 -14.38 -30.30
C MET A 498 27.30 -12.99 -30.79
N PHE A 499 28.48 -12.87 -31.40
CA PHE A 499 29.07 -11.64 -31.97
C PHE A 499 29.29 -11.72 -33.49
N ASN A 500 28.55 -12.58 -34.20
CA ASN A 500 28.74 -12.74 -35.65
C ASN A 500 28.40 -11.43 -36.39
N GLY A 501 29.40 -10.80 -37.02
CA GLY A 501 29.24 -9.52 -37.72
C GLY A 501 29.12 -8.29 -36.81
N ALA A 502 29.38 -8.40 -35.51
CA ALA A 502 29.50 -7.26 -34.59
C ALA A 502 30.83 -6.53 -34.86
N ALA A 503 30.86 -5.70 -35.91
CA ALA A 503 32.11 -5.25 -36.54
C ALA A 503 33.10 -4.55 -35.58
N LEU A 504 32.60 -3.75 -34.63
CA LEU A 504 33.44 -2.99 -33.70
C LEU A 504 33.79 -3.73 -32.40
N PHE A 505 33.13 -4.84 -32.08
CA PHE A 505 33.29 -5.51 -30.79
C PHE A 505 34.70 -6.09 -30.62
N SER A 506 35.45 -5.56 -29.65
CA SER A 506 36.86 -5.91 -29.39
C SER A 506 37.21 -6.03 -27.91
N GLN A 507 36.22 -6.26 -27.04
CA GLN A 507 36.44 -6.34 -25.59
C GLN A 507 37.12 -7.65 -25.17
N ASP A 508 37.83 -7.62 -24.04
CA ASP A 508 38.56 -8.78 -23.54
C ASP A 508 37.66 -9.74 -22.75
N LEU A 509 37.35 -10.90 -23.34
CA LEU A 509 36.52 -11.94 -22.74
C LEU A 509 37.35 -13.07 -22.13
N SER A 510 38.68 -12.91 -21.96
CA SER A 510 39.54 -13.97 -21.44
C SER A 510 39.17 -14.45 -20.02
N ASN A 511 38.39 -13.64 -19.29
CA ASN A 511 37.90 -13.98 -17.94
C ASN A 511 36.62 -14.83 -17.96
N TRP A 512 35.94 -14.95 -19.11
CA TRP A 512 34.75 -15.78 -19.22
C TRP A 512 35.11 -17.26 -19.13
N CYS A 513 34.52 -17.94 -18.15
CA CYS A 513 34.63 -19.38 -17.95
C CYS A 513 33.36 -20.05 -18.48
N VAL A 514 33.49 -20.87 -19.53
CA VAL A 514 32.34 -21.50 -20.20
C VAL A 514 32.51 -23.03 -20.25
N PRO A 515 32.21 -23.74 -19.15
CA PRO A 515 32.51 -25.17 -19.02
C PRO A 515 31.59 -26.05 -19.89
N SER A 516 30.40 -25.57 -20.24
CA SER A 516 29.39 -26.30 -21.01
C SER A 516 29.77 -26.52 -22.49
N PHE A 517 30.82 -25.86 -22.99
CA PHE A 517 31.26 -25.97 -24.39
C PHE A 517 32.65 -26.58 -24.48
N ALA A 518 32.80 -27.68 -25.20
CA ALA A 518 34.10 -28.32 -25.40
C ALA A 518 35.08 -27.49 -26.26
N SER A 519 34.57 -26.56 -27.07
CA SER A 519 35.32 -25.63 -27.92
C SER A 519 34.46 -24.41 -28.25
N ALA A 520 35.05 -23.40 -28.90
CA ALA A 520 34.31 -22.23 -29.36
C ALA A 520 33.04 -22.61 -30.18
N PRO A 521 31.87 -22.01 -29.86
CA PRO A 521 30.61 -22.22 -30.57
C PRO A 521 30.68 -21.82 -32.05
N ALA A 522 29.72 -22.28 -32.86
CA ALA A 522 29.75 -22.06 -34.30
C ALA A 522 29.64 -20.56 -34.64
N ASN A 523 30.63 -20.03 -35.37
CA ASN A 523 30.71 -18.63 -35.79
C ASN A 523 30.59 -17.61 -34.64
N PHE A 524 31.03 -17.96 -33.42
CA PHE A 524 30.89 -17.12 -32.22
C PHE A 524 31.17 -15.63 -32.45
N SER A 525 32.26 -15.31 -33.15
CA SER A 525 32.74 -13.94 -33.40
C SER A 525 33.16 -13.69 -34.85
N THR A 526 32.69 -14.50 -35.81
CA THR A 526 33.06 -14.32 -37.22
C THR A 526 32.63 -12.94 -37.72
N GLY A 527 33.58 -12.12 -38.17
CA GLY A 527 33.30 -10.75 -38.64
C GLY A 527 33.25 -9.68 -37.55
N SER A 528 33.66 -9.98 -36.30
CA SER A 528 33.95 -8.96 -35.29
C SER A 528 35.44 -8.61 -35.23
N SER A 529 35.80 -7.63 -34.40
CA SER A 529 37.18 -7.21 -34.15
C SER A 529 37.88 -8.01 -33.03
N LEU A 530 37.25 -9.06 -32.51
CA LEU A 530 37.77 -9.88 -31.41
C LEU A 530 38.91 -10.79 -31.88
N ASN A 531 40.05 -10.75 -31.18
CA ASN A 531 41.19 -11.62 -31.48
C ASN A 531 41.23 -12.87 -30.57
N THR A 532 42.11 -13.82 -30.87
CA THR A 532 42.18 -15.11 -30.15
C THR A 532 42.60 -15.00 -28.68
N ALA A 533 43.35 -13.96 -28.29
CA ALA A 533 43.77 -13.76 -26.89
C ALA A 533 42.64 -13.23 -26.01
N GLN A 534 41.64 -12.57 -26.63
CA GLN A 534 40.47 -11.99 -25.98
C GLN A 534 39.28 -12.96 -25.92
N MET A 535 39.44 -14.20 -26.39
CA MET A 535 38.36 -15.18 -26.43
C MET A 535 38.11 -15.80 -25.05
N PRO A 536 36.87 -16.25 -24.76
CA PRO A 536 36.55 -17.01 -23.55
C PRO A 536 37.39 -18.28 -23.42
N VAL A 537 37.53 -18.74 -22.17
CA VAL A 537 38.11 -20.06 -21.89
C VAL A 537 37.01 -21.11 -22.03
N TRP A 538 37.12 -21.94 -23.07
CA TRP A 538 36.16 -22.98 -23.41
C TRP A 538 36.52 -24.31 -22.73
N GLY A 539 35.54 -24.96 -22.09
CA GLY A 539 35.62 -26.35 -21.62
C GLY A 539 36.51 -26.61 -20.40
N THR A 540 37.37 -25.65 -20.02
CA THR A 540 38.17 -25.68 -18.79
C THR A 540 38.10 -24.32 -18.12
N CYS A 541 38.17 -24.26 -16.79
CA CYS A 541 38.18 -22.99 -16.07
C CYS A 541 39.40 -22.94 -15.14
N PRO A 542 40.30 -21.96 -15.29
CA PRO A 542 41.33 -21.70 -14.30
C PRO A 542 40.68 -21.27 -12.96
N VAL A 543 41.44 -21.35 -11.86
CA VAL A 543 41.02 -20.73 -10.59
C VAL A 543 41.03 -19.21 -10.82
N LEU A 544 39.86 -18.66 -11.10
CA LEU A 544 39.69 -17.22 -11.28
C LEU A 544 39.74 -16.52 -9.90
N PRO A 545 40.27 -15.29 -9.80
CA PRO A 545 40.20 -14.49 -8.58
C PRO A 545 38.77 -14.07 -8.19
N ASN A 546 37.83 -14.10 -9.13
CA ASN A 546 36.41 -13.79 -8.93
C ASN A 546 35.52 -14.84 -9.62
N PRO A 547 35.47 -16.09 -9.12
CA PRO A 547 34.83 -17.18 -9.85
C PRO A 547 33.30 -17.21 -9.74
N LYS A 548 32.67 -16.41 -8.88
CA LYS A 548 31.21 -16.32 -8.72
C LYS A 548 30.70 -14.90 -8.98
N ASN A 549 31.45 -14.17 -9.81
CA ASN A 549 31.09 -12.90 -10.41
C ASN A 549 30.56 -11.84 -9.44
N ALA A 550 31.27 -11.62 -8.34
CA ALA A 550 31.04 -10.41 -7.56
C ALA A 550 31.35 -9.19 -8.45
N PHE A 551 30.61 -8.10 -8.30
CA PHE A 551 30.75 -6.93 -9.16
C PHE A 551 30.50 -5.65 -8.36
N ILE A 552 30.79 -4.51 -8.98
CA ILE A 552 30.41 -3.20 -8.44
C ILE A 552 29.13 -2.79 -9.16
N ASN A 553 28.05 -2.60 -8.41
CA ASN A 553 26.81 -2.12 -8.99
C ASN A 553 26.89 -0.62 -9.33
N GLN A 554 25.83 -0.10 -9.94
CA GLN A 554 25.79 1.29 -10.42
C GLN A 554 25.86 2.34 -9.30
N ARG A 555 25.58 1.93 -8.06
CA ARG A 555 25.72 2.76 -6.86
C ARG A 555 27.15 2.74 -6.32
N GLY A 556 28.07 2.02 -6.94
CA GLY A 556 29.45 1.87 -6.47
C GLY A 556 29.61 0.86 -5.33
N CYS A 557 28.59 0.03 -5.08
CA CYS A 557 28.61 -0.97 -4.01
C CYS A 557 29.10 -2.33 -4.53
N VAL A 558 29.91 -3.01 -3.73
CA VAL A 558 30.39 -4.37 -4.01
C VAL A 558 29.28 -5.37 -3.69
N VAL A 559 28.83 -6.09 -4.71
CA VAL A 559 27.80 -7.13 -4.64
C VAL A 559 28.45 -8.50 -4.70
N CYS A 560 28.10 -9.40 -3.77
CA CYS A 560 28.69 -10.74 -3.68
C CYS A 560 27.68 -11.84 -3.27
N ASP A 561 26.42 -11.73 -3.69
CA ASP A 561 25.32 -12.63 -3.29
C ASP A 561 25.59 -14.13 -3.53
N GLN A 562 26.44 -14.45 -4.51
CA GLN A 562 26.76 -15.85 -4.88
C GLN A 562 27.86 -16.48 -4.00
N TYR A 563 28.54 -15.67 -3.19
CA TYR A 563 29.63 -16.15 -2.33
C TYR A 563 29.13 -16.67 -0.99
N ALA A 564 29.93 -17.51 -0.34
CA ALA A 564 29.68 -17.91 1.04
C ALA A 564 30.41 -16.96 2.00
N VAL A 565 29.91 -16.85 3.24
CA VAL A 565 30.59 -16.12 4.31
C VAL A 565 32.03 -16.64 4.46
N ALA A 566 32.97 -15.73 4.64
CA ALA A 566 34.42 -15.94 4.68
C ALA A 566 35.11 -16.30 3.35
N ASP A 567 34.38 -16.48 2.25
CA ASP A 567 35.01 -16.51 0.92
C ASP A 567 35.76 -15.19 0.65
N SER A 568 36.77 -15.24 -0.21
CA SER A 568 37.47 -14.05 -0.68
C SER A 568 37.57 -14.04 -2.21
N PHE A 569 37.47 -12.85 -2.78
CA PHE A 569 37.56 -12.63 -4.22
C PHE A 569 38.27 -11.30 -4.53
N SER A 570 38.65 -11.12 -5.78
CA SER A 570 39.30 -9.90 -6.26
C SER A 570 38.68 -9.39 -7.55
N LEU A 571 38.32 -8.10 -7.57
CA LEU A 571 37.69 -7.42 -8.72
C LEU A 571 38.71 -6.85 -9.72
N ASP A 572 39.99 -6.83 -9.38
CA ASP A 572 41.07 -6.14 -10.10
C ASP A 572 42.26 -7.08 -10.39
N SER A 573 41.94 -8.30 -10.84
CA SER A 573 42.91 -9.32 -11.24
C SER A 573 43.94 -9.68 -10.14
N GLY A 574 43.55 -9.56 -8.87
CA GLY A 574 44.32 -9.98 -7.70
C GLY A 574 44.98 -8.86 -6.91
N ALA A 575 44.81 -7.58 -7.27
CA ALA A 575 45.45 -6.46 -6.58
C ALA A 575 44.76 -6.09 -5.25
N THR A 576 43.43 -6.19 -5.18
CA THR A 576 42.58 -5.94 -4.01
C THR A 576 41.72 -7.17 -3.74
N TRP A 577 41.71 -7.61 -2.49
CA TRP A 577 40.88 -8.73 -2.04
C TRP A 577 39.77 -8.25 -1.13
N TYR A 578 38.57 -8.74 -1.38
CA TYR A 578 37.38 -8.54 -0.55
C TYR A 578 37.07 -9.82 0.21
N THR A 579 36.67 -9.71 1.48
CA THR A 579 36.14 -10.83 2.24
C THR A 579 34.63 -10.71 2.40
N VAL A 580 33.89 -11.78 2.13
CA VAL A 580 32.44 -11.84 2.31
C VAL A 580 32.12 -12.06 3.79
N VAL A 581 31.19 -11.27 4.33
CA VAL A 581 30.87 -11.29 5.76
C VAL A 581 29.38 -11.43 6.01
N ASP A 582 29.04 -12.07 7.14
CA ASP A 582 27.75 -11.91 7.82
C ASP A 582 27.89 -10.87 8.95
N SER A 583 26.81 -10.60 9.70
CA SER A 583 26.84 -9.65 10.82
C SER A 583 27.88 -10.02 11.88
N ALA A 584 28.08 -11.32 12.15
CA ALA A 584 28.99 -11.78 13.19
C ALA A 584 30.47 -11.58 12.79
N LEU A 585 30.84 -11.99 11.58
CA LEU A 585 32.18 -11.83 11.03
C LEU A 585 32.51 -10.35 10.76
N LEU A 586 31.52 -9.54 10.38
CA LEU A 586 31.68 -8.10 10.26
C LEU A 586 32.01 -7.46 11.61
N ALA A 587 31.26 -7.79 12.66
CA ALA A 587 31.52 -7.29 14.01
C ALA A 587 32.91 -7.72 14.52
N GLN A 588 33.32 -8.96 14.24
CA GLN A 588 34.67 -9.44 14.54
C GLN A 588 35.73 -8.62 13.80
N LYS A 589 35.60 -8.45 12.48
CA LYS A 589 36.56 -7.68 11.68
C LYS A 589 36.69 -6.22 12.13
N ARG A 590 35.57 -5.60 12.50
CA ARG A 590 35.53 -4.27 13.13
C ARG A 590 36.35 -4.23 14.42
N ASP A 591 36.16 -5.20 15.31
CA ASP A 591 36.84 -5.24 16.62
C ASP A 591 38.33 -5.58 16.50
N ASP A 592 38.71 -6.37 15.49
CA ASP A 592 40.09 -6.70 15.15
C ASP A 592 40.80 -5.57 14.39
N GLY A 593 40.10 -4.48 14.03
CA GLY A 593 40.68 -3.32 13.36
C GLY A 593 41.02 -3.53 11.88
N HIS A 594 40.32 -4.44 11.20
CA HIS A 594 40.47 -4.63 9.75
C HIS A 594 39.91 -3.46 8.94
N ASP A 595 40.45 -3.25 7.74
CA ASP A 595 39.93 -2.30 6.76
C ASP A 595 38.54 -2.74 6.27
N LEU A 596 37.49 -2.06 6.75
CA LEU A 596 36.10 -2.35 6.41
C LEU A 596 35.70 -1.90 5.00
N SER A 597 36.57 -1.18 4.27
CA SER A 597 36.37 -0.95 2.83
C SER A 597 36.63 -2.21 1.99
N LYS A 598 37.25 -3.24 2.59
CA LYS A 598 37.63 -4.51 1.97
C LYS A 598 36.73 -5.68 2.36
N VAL A 599 35.52 -5.39 2.84
CA VAL A 599 34.50 -6.42 3.06
C VAL A 599 33.35 -6.27 2.08
N CYS A 600 32.68 -7.38 1.77
CA CYS A 600 31.42 -7.38 1.06
C CYS A 600 30.30 -7.84 2.00
N VAL A 601 29.24 -7.02 2.09
CA VAL A 601 28.16 -7.17 3.07
C VAL A 601 26.83 -7.62 2.45
N SER A 602 26.78 -8.03 1.19
CA SER A 602 25.52 -8.40 0.52
C SER A 602 24.72 -9.50 1.25
N LEU A 603 25.38 -10.33 2.05
CA LEU A 603 24.74 -11.39 2.85
C LEU A 603 24.24 -10.93 4.23
N VAL A 604 24.43 -9.66 4.58
CA VAL A 604 24.03 -9.10 5.87
C VAL A 604 22.60 -8.57 5.79
N SER A 605 21.71 -9.11 6.61
CA SER A 605 20.32 -8.62 6.72
C SER A 605 20.08 -7.72 7.94
N ASP A 606 20.90 -7.85 8.99
CA ASP A 606 20.80 -7.09 10.23
C ASP A 606 22.12 -6.37 10.55
N MET A 607 22.05 -5.03 10.58
CA MET A 607 23.15 -4.12 10.89
C MET A 607 22.98 -3.43 12.26
N SER A 608 22.03 -3.90 13.07
CA SER A 608 21.74 -3.30 14.36
C SER A 608 22.95 -3.32 15.28
N ASP A 609 23.14 -2.21 16.00
CA ASP A 609 24.24 -1.98 16.94
C ASP A 609 25.67 -2.14 16.35
N MET A 610 25.85 -2.29 15.03
CA MET A 610 27.14 -2.64 14.39
C MET A 610 28.29 -1.65 14.68
N PHE A 611 28.01 -0.38 14.94
CA PHE A 611 29.00 0.63 15.30
C PHE A 611 28.62 1.40 16.56
N LYS A 612 27.75 0.82 17.38
CA LYS A 612 27.27 1.45 18.61
C LYS A 612 28.41 1.71 19.60
N ASN A 613 28.46 2.94 20.10
CA ASN A 613 29.47 3.47 21.01
C ASN A 613 30.91 3.37 20.50
N LYS A 614 31.11 3.18 19.18
CA LYS A 614 32.44 3.23 18.55
C LYS A 614 32.79 4.69 18.25
N SER A 615 33.06 5.47 19.29
CA SER A 615 33.20 6.94 19.22
C SER A 615 34.27 7.44 18.23
N SER A 616 35.32 6.64 17.97
CA SER A 616 36.40 6.94 17.02
C SER A 616 36.18 6.39 15.62
N PHE A 617 35.11 5.62 15.37
CA PHE A 617 34.86 4.99 14.08
C PHE A 617 34.56 6.03 13.00
N ASN A 618 35.29 5.98 11.89
CA ASN A 618 35.08 6.82 10.72
C ASN A 618 35.70 6.20 9.45
N ASP A 619 35.81 4.87 9.39
CA ASP A 619 36.36 4.18 8.22
C ASP A 619 35.36 4.17 7.07
N SER A 620 35.85 4.24 5.84
CA SER A 620 35.00 4.27 4.64
C SER A 620 34.20 2.97 4.49
N ILE A 621 32.90 3.13 4.30
CA ILE A 621 31.91 2.04 4.11
C ILE A 621 30.97 2.32 2.92
N ALA A 622 31.33 3.27 2.05
CA ALA A 622 30.51 3.64 0.89
C ALA A 622 30.33 2.48 -0.10
N SER A 623 31.27 1.54 -0.16
CA SER A 623 31.22 0.38 -1.06
C SER A 623 30.24 -0.72 -0.62
N TRP A 624 29.53 -0.55 0.48
CA TRP A 624 28.65 -1.58 1.03
C TRP A 624 27.33 -1.68 0.28
N ASP A 625 26.98 -2.90 -0.14
CA ASP A 625 25.66 -3.19 -0.70
C ASP A 625 24.64 -3.45 0.42
N MET A 626 23.79 -2.45 0.68
CA MET A 626 22.78 -2.48 1.74
C MET A 626 21.43 -3.07 1.28
N SER A 627 21.34 -3.57 0.05
CA SER A 627 20.07 -3.96 -0.59
C SER A 627 19.33 -5.12 0.11
N ASN A 628 20.03 -5.90 0.94
CA ASN A 628 19.48 -7.00 1.73
C ASN A 628 19.25 -6.67 3.22
N VAL A 629 19.66 -5.48 3.66
CA VAL A 629 19.52 -5.05 5.06
C VAL A 629 18.07 -4.64 5.34
N ASN A 630 17.48 -5.21 6.39
CA ASN A 630 16.12 -4.88 6.86
C ASN A 630 16.11 -4.17 8.23
N ASN A 631 17.23 -4.19 8.98
CA ASN A 631 17.34 -3.60 10.31
C ASN A 631 18.62 -2.77 10.44
N MET A 632 18.48 -1.46 10.71
CA MET A 632 19.58 -0.52 10.93
C MET A 632 19.51 0.13 12.34
N ALA A 633 18.78 -0.49 13.26
CA ALA A 633 18.54 0.05 14.59
C ALA A 633 19.86 0.32 15.34
N SER A 634 20.05 1.55 15.81
CA SER A 634 21.20 1.98 16.62
C SER A 634 22.57 1.73 15.96
N MET A 635 22.63 1.53 14.64
CA MET A 635 23.86 1.15 13.93
C MET A 635 25.03 2.07 14.27
N PHE A 636 24.84 3.39 14.30
CA PHE A 636 25.85 4.39 14.64
C PHE A 636 25.55 5.14 15.95
N GLU A 637 24.76 4.55 16.86
CA GLU A 637 24.42 5.20 18.13
C GLU A 637 25.72 5.48 18.93
N GLY A 638 26.04 6.75 19.20
CA GLY A 638 27.25 7.16 19.92
C GLY A 638 28.56 7.09 19.11
N ALA A 639 28.49 6.88 17.79
CA ALA A 639 29.65 6.96 16.90
C ALA A 639 29.99 8.45 16.60
N THR A 640 30.50 9.15 17.60
CA THR A 640 30.64 10.62 17.60
C THR A 640 31.50 11.19 16.47
N SER A 641 32.47 10.42 15.94
CA SER A 641 33.36 10.84 14.86
C SER A 641 32.88 10.44 13.45
N PHE A 642 31.84 9.63 13.35
CA PHE A 642 31.39 9.07 12.07
C PHE A 642 30.79 10.15 11.17
N ASN A 643 31.34 10.28 9.96
CA ASN A 643 30.85 11.21 8.93
C ASN A 643 31.24 10.76 7.51
N GLN A 644 31.25 9.45 7.25
CA GLN A 644 31.56 8.91 5.91
C GLN A 644 30.34 8.95 5.00
N ASP A 645 30.58 9.11 3.69
CA ASP A 645 29.54 9.10 2.67
C ASP A 645 28.82 7.75 2.64
N VAL A 646 27.49 7.83 2.73
CA VAL A 646 26.55 6.70 2.71
C VAL A 646 25.36 6.99 1.79
N ALA A 647 25.44 8.03 0.95
CA ALA A 647 24.34 8.49 0.11
C ALA A 647 23.88 7.42 -0.89
N ASN A 648 24.84 6.63 -1.39
CA ASN A 648 24.64 5.63 -2.43
C ASN A 648 23.93 4.35 -1.95
N TRP A 649 23.74 4.15 -0.65
CA TRP A 649 23.16 2.93 -0.11
C TRP A 649 21.70 2.70 -0.54
N ASN A 650 21.37 1.44 -0.86
CA ASN A 650 20.00 1.02 -1.12
C ASN A 650 19.33 0.61 0.20
N THR A 651 18.39 1.43 0.68
CA THR A 651 17.67 1.19 1.94
C THR A 651 16.25 0.65 1.77
N ARG A 652 15.85 0.24 0.55
CA ARG A 652 14.44 -0.08 0.22
C ARG A 652 13.82 -1.20 1.05
N LYS A 653 14.64 -2.10 1.61
CA LYS A 653 14.19 -3.21 2.47
C LYS A 653 14.19 -2.90 3.97
N VAL A 654 14.71 -1.74 4.38
CA VAL A 654 14.84 -1.38 5.79
C VAL A 654 13.47 -1.11 6.40
N LEU A 655 13.21 -1.72 7.56
CA LEU A 655 11.96 -1.62 8.32
C LEU A 655 12.14 -0.82 9.62
N ASP A 656 13.33 -0.90 10.24
CA ASP A 656 13.65 -0.25 11.51
C ASP A 656 14.92 0.62 11.39
N MET A 657 14.76 1.93 11.59
CA MET A 657 15.83 2.95 11.63
C MET A 657 15.90 3.65 13.00
N ARG A 658 15.38 3.03 14.06
CA ARG A 658 15.41 3.64 15.40
C ARG A 658 16.85 3.92 15.82
N ARG A 659 17.12 5.12 16.33
CA ARG A 659 18.43 5.53 16.89
C ARG A 659 19.63 5.39 15.94
N THR A 660 19.44 5.19 14.64
CA THR A 660 20.55 4.86 13.71
C THR A 660 21.73 5.83 13.83
N PHE A 661 21.48 7.14 13.98
CA PHE A 661 22.50 8.17 14.15
C PHE A 661 22.41 8.90 15.50
N LYS A 662 21.80 8.29 16.51
CA LYS A 662 21.65 8.91 17.82
C LYS A 662 23.02 9.23 18.42
N ASN A 663 23.26 10.48 18.83
CA ASN A 663 24.53 10.99 19.33
C ASN A 663 25.72 10.83 18.35
N ALA A 664 25.47 10.64 17.05
CA ALA A 664 26.51 10.71 16.01
C ALA A 664 26.82 12.19 15.72
N THR A 665 27.50 12.85 16.64
CA THR A 665 27.63 14.32 16.68
C THR A 665 28.28 14.94 15.46
N SER A 666 29.14 14.22 14.74
CA SER A 666 29.82 14.71 13.53
C SER A 666 29.10 14.37 12.22
N PHE A 667 28.07 13.52 12.26
CA PHE A 667 27.40 13.04 11.05
C PHE A 667 26.63 14.18 10.36
N ASN A 668 26.93 14.43 9.09
CA ASN A 668 26.33 15.49 8.28
C ASN A 668 26.35 15.16 6.77
N GLN A 669 26.08 13.91 6.41
CA GLN A 669 26.03 13.50 5.01
C GLN A 669 24.64 13.69 4.40
N ASP A 670 24.60 13.88 3.08
CA ASP A 670 23.37 13.89 2.30
C ASP A 670 22.85 12.45 2.15
N ILE A 671 21.62 12.21 2.60
CA ILE A 671 20.97 10.89 2.53
C ILE A 671 19.63 10.97 1.78
N ASN A 672 19.50 11.97 0.90
CA ASN A 672 18.26 12.22 0.18
C ASN A 672 17.92 11.11 -0.85
N GLN A 673 18.91 10.30 -1.22
CA GLN A 673 18.77 9.15 -2.13
C GLN A 673 18.29 7.87 -1.41
N TRP A 674 18.17 7.88 -0.08
CA TRP A 674 17.67 6.73 0.67
C TRP A 674 16.17 6.52 0.42
N GLU A 675 15.82 5.27 0.16
CA GLU A 675 14.45 4.81 -0.07
C GLU A 675 13.88 4.30 1.26
N VAL A 676 12.97 5.07 1.87
CA VAL A 676 12.49 4.81 3.25
C VAL A 676 11.00 4.46 3.34
N LEU A 677 10.33 4.24 2.21
CA LEU A 677 8.88 3.96 2.14
C LEU A 677 8.44 2.80 3.04
N ARG A 678 9.29 1.79 3.27
CA ARG A 678 8.96 0.62 4.12
C ARG A 678 9.32 0.81 5.60
N VAL A 679 9.97 1.90 5.96
CA VAL A 679 10.44 2.14 7.33
C VAL A 679 9.25 2.48 8.22
N LYS A 680 9.05 1.65 9.25
CA LYS A 680 7.94 1.82 10.20
C LYS A 680 8.34 2.68 11.39
N ILE A 681 9.63 2.72 11.74
CA ILE A 681 10.13 3.31 13.00
C ILE A 681 11.31 4.25 12.72
N PHE A 682 11.11 5.56 12.93
CA PHE A 682 12.16 6.61 12.91
C PHE A 682 12.54 7.11 14.32
N LEU A 683 12.09 6.42 15.36
CA LEU A 683 12.27 6.76 16.76
C LEU A 683 13.72 7.18 17.07
N GLU A 684 13.91 8.41 17.54
CA GLU A 684 15.22 8.95 17.98
C GLU A 684 16.35 8.88 16.93
N MET A 685 16.04 8.74 15.62
CA MET A 685 17.04 8.45 14.58
C MET A 685 18.23 9.41 14.59
N PHE A 686 17.99 10.72 14.76
CA PHE A 686 19.02 11.78 14.81
C PHE A 686 19.10 12.48 16.17
N MET A 687 18.58 11.86 17.24
CA MET A 687 18.64 12.45 18.58
C MET A 687 20.10 12.74 18.96
N GLY A 688 20.46 13.99 19.22
CA GLY A 688 21.80 14.43 19.61
C GLY A 688 22.82 14.50 18.46
N ALA A 689 22.41 14.30 17.21
CA ALA A 689 23.25 14.48 16.03
C ALA A 689 23.45 15.98 15.74
N SER A 690 24.23 16.66 16.58
CA SER A 690 24.28 18.14 16.65
C SER A 690 24.77 18.84 15.38
N SER A 691 25.60 18.20 14.57
CA SER A 691 26.09 18.75 13.29
C SER A 691 25.20 18.41 12.09
N TYR A 692 24.18 17.58 12.27
CA TYR A 692 23.40 17.05 11.15
C TYR A 692 22.51 18.13 10.50
N ASP A 693 22.72 18.34 9.21
CA ASP A 693 21.97 19.22 8.32
C ASP A 693 21.99 18.66 6.87
N GLY A 694 22.06 17.33 6.71
CA GLY A 694 22.02 16.65 5.41
C GLY A 694 20.64 16.73 4.72
N LEU A 695 20.56 16.59 3.40
CA LEU A 695 19.27 16.61 2.67
C LEU A 695 18.48 15.30 2.85
N MET A 696 17.15 15.40 2.92
CA MET A 696 16.21 14.26 3.07
C MET A 696 14.77 14.60 2.62
N ASN A 697 14.61 15.60 1.75
CA ASN A 697 13.30 16.13 1.35
C ASN A 697 12.51 15.19 0.43
N ASN A 698 13.17 14.21 -0.20
CA ASN A 698 12.56 13.24 -1.10
C ASN A 698 12.02 11.98 -0.38
N TRP A 699 12.17 11.90 0.95
CA TRP A 699 11.72 10.75 1.71
C TRP A 699 10.20 10.65 1.74
N ASP A 700 9.68 9.45 1.45
CA ASP A 700 8.30 9.09 1.76
C ASP A 700 8.27 8.37 3.12
N VAL A 701 7.76 9.09 4.14
CA VAL A 701 7.67 8.60 5.51
C VAL A 701 6.25 8.14 5.87
N GLY A 702 5.37 8.00 4.88
CA GLY A 702 3.93 7.76 5.05
C GLY A 702 3.56 6.47 5.76
N GLU A 703 4.46 5.48 5.80
CA GLU A 703 4.24 4.22 6.54
C GLU A 703 4.59 4.31 8.04
N SER A 704 5.28 5.37 8.48
CA SER A 704 5.67 5.51 9.88
C SER A 704 4.59 6.17 10.73
N SER A 705 4.35 5.61 11.91
CA SER A 705 3.40 6.16 12.88
C SER A 705 4.07 6.89 14.06
N ASN A 706 5.40 6.86 14.15
CA ASN A 706 6.13 7.33 15.33
C ASN A 706 7.41 8.09 14.96
N PHE A 707 7.38 9.41 15.18
CA PHE A 707 8.50 10.33 14.97
C PHE A 707 9.07 10.86 16.30
N TYR A 708 8.81 10.16 17.40
CA TYR A 708 9.22 10.60 18.74
C TYR A 708 10.72 10.92 18.77
N SER A 709 11.03 12.14 19.18
CA SER A 709 12.39 12.64 19.36
C SER A 709 13.33 12.49 18.16
N MET A 710 12.81 12.39 16.93
CA MET A 710 13.63 12.10 15.75
C MET A 710 14.82 13.06 15.59
N PHE A 711 14.62 14.37 15.81
CA PHE A 711 15.64 15.42 15.72
C PHE A 711 15.92 16.11 17.07
N GLU A 712 15.64 15.45 18.19
CA GLU A 712 15.89 16.02 19.52
C GLU A 712 17.40 16.33 19.70
N GLY A 713 17.78 17.60 19.88
CA GLY A 713 19.17 18.03 20.04
C GLY A 713 19.98 18.09 18.74
N ALA A 714 19.36 17.90 17.57
CA ALA A 714 20.00 18.13 16.28
C ALA A 714 20.12 19.64 16.00
N SER A 715 21.03 20.32 16.72
CA SER A 715 21.08 21.79 16.81
C SER A 715 21.32 22.51 15.49
N SER A 716 22.00 21.88 14.52
CA SER A 716 22.29 22.48 13.21
C SER A 716 21.19 22.21 12.17
N PHE A 717 20.26 21.30 12.46
CA PHE A 717 19.29 20.81 11.48
C PHE A 717 18.34 21.93 11.01
N ASN A 718 18.34 22.22 9.70
CA ASN A 718 17.48 23.23 9.11
C ASN A 718 17.15 22.94 7.63
N ARG A 719 16.77 21.70 7.31
CA ARG A 719 16.42 21.27 5.93
C ARG A 719 14.92 21.18 5.65
N PRO A 720 14.49 21.42 4.40
CA PRO A 720 13.09 21.40 4.04
C PRO A 720 12.55 19.97 4.09
N ILE A 721 11.57 19.73 4.98
CA ILE A 721 10.88 18.44 5.13
C ILE A 721 9.36 18.61 5.05
N GLY A 722 8.87 19.78 4.63
CA GLY A 722 7.45 20.09 4.53
C GLY A 722 6.70 19.29 3.46
N SER A 723 7.41 18.59 2.56
CA SER A 723 6.87 17.70 1.53
C SER A 723 6.61 16.28 2.00
N TRP A 724 6.96 15.93 3.24
CA TRP A 724 6.76 14.59 3.78
C TRP A 724 5.27 14.25 3.93
N ASN A 725 4.90 13.02 3.56
CA ASN A 725 3.60 12.44 3.86
C ASN A 725 3.57 11.99 5.33
N THR A 726 2.79 12.67 6.18
CA THR A 726 2.73 12.40 7.62
C THR A 726 1.38 11.83 8.07
N GLN A 727 0.53 11.40 7.13
CA GLN A 727 -0.86 10.99 7.40
C GLN A 727 -0.99 9.91 8.48
N LYS A 728 -0.05 8.97 8.58
CA LYS A 728 -0.09 7.88 9.58
C LYS A 728 0.56 8.25 10.92
N ALA A 729 1.13 9.44 11.06
CA ALA A 729 1.80 9.86 12.30
C ALA A 729 0.80 9.93 13.46
N LYS A 730 1.11 9.21 14.55
CA LYS A 730 0.32 9.25 15.81
C LYS A 730 0.96 10.14 16.88
N THR A 731 2.30 10.19 16.89
CA THR A 731 3.07 11.02 17.82
C THR A 731 4.23 11.71 17.11
N MET A 732 4.38 12.99 17.41
CA MET A 732 5.52 13.84 17.01
C MET A 732 6.17 14.48 18.26
N SER A 733 5.96 13.89 19.43
CA SER A 733 6.44 14.42 20.70
C SER A 733 7.96 14.53 20.68
N ARG A 734 8.47 15.66 21.17
CA ARG A 734 9.90 16.02 21.21
C ARG A 734 10.62 16.01 19.85
N MET A 735 9.92 15.90 18.72
CA MET A 735 10.54 15.71 17.40
C MET A 735 11.64 16.73 17.09
N PHE A 736 11.45 18.01 17.45
CA PHE A 736 12.42 19.10 17.29
C PHE A 736 12.87 19.71 18.62
N TYR A 737 12.82 18.95 19.72
CA TYR A 737 13.28 19.43 21.03
C TYR A 737 14.75 19.88 20.92
N GLY A 738 15.07 21.14 21.22
CA GLY A 738 16.44 21.67 21.17
C GLY A 738 17.05 21.74 19.76
N ALA A 739 16.27 21.56 18.69
CA ALA A 739 16.71 21.80 17.31
C ALA A 739 16.80 23.31 17.04
N SER A 740 17.81 23.95 17.62
CA SER A 740 17.90 25.41 17.77
C SER A 740 17.96 26.20 16.46
N SER A 741 18.45 25.60 15.37
CA SER A 741 18.52 26.24 14.04
C SER A 741 17.30 25.99 13.16
N PHE A 742 16.40 25.06 13.55
CA PHE A 742 15.32 24.61 12.68
C PHE A 742 14.27 25.70 12.47
N ASN A 743 14.05 26.12 11.22
CA ASN A 743 13.07 27.13 10.85
C ASN A 743 12.55 26.92 9.42
N ARG A 744 11.78 25.85 9.20
CA ARG A 744 11.23 25.49 7.89
C ARG A 744 9.72 25.39 7.91
N ASP A 745 9.14 25.60 6.72
CA ASP A 745 7.71 25.47 6.47
C ASP A 745 7.29 23.98 6.58
N LEU A 746 6.25 23.72 7.38
CA LEU A 746 5.66 22.41 7.62
C LEU A 746 4.17 22.38 7.28
N SER A 747 3.67 23.37 6.54
CA SER A 747 2.25 23.49 6.21
C SER A 747 1.68 22.33 5.37
N GLY A 748 2.55 21.58 4.68
CA GLY A 748 2.17 20.41 3.88
C GLY A 748 1.91 19.13 4.70
N TRP A 749 2.20 19.13 6.00
CA TRP A 749 2.03 17.94 6.84
C TRP A 749 0.55 17.67 7.16
N GLN A 750 0.16 16.39 7.09
CA GLN A 750 -1.13 15.91 7.59
C GLN A 750 -0.99 15.53 9.06
N THR A 751 -1.72 16.21 9.94
CA THR A 751 -1.60 16.09 11.40
C THR A 751 -2.88 15.64 12.10
N ASP A 752 -3.94 15.36 11.35
CA ASP A 752 -5.28 15.02 11.82
C ASP A 752 -5.31 13.76 12.71
N SER A 753 -4.33 12.86 12.54
CA SER A 753 -4.19 11.63 13.34
C SER A 753 -3.25 11.78 14.55
N VAL A 754 -2.61 12.93 14.76
CA VAL A 754 -1.62 13.14 15.83
C VAL A 754 -2.30 13.51 17.13
N THR A 755 -2.08 12.73 18.19
CA THR A 755 -2.71 12.94 19.50
C THR A 755 -1.80 13.66 20.51
N ASP A 756 -0.49 13.65 20.30
CA ASP A 756 0.50 14.21 21.24
C ASP A 756 1.58 15.04 20.51
N PHE A 757 1.59 16.34 20.80
CA PHE A 757 2.57 17.34 20.35
C PHE A 757 3.52 17.78 21.47
N SER A 758 3.55 17.07 22.60
CA SER A 758 4.30 17.45 23.78
C SER A 758 5.76 17.72 23.46
N ARG A 759 6.24 18.91 23.84
CA ARG A 759 7.63 19.36 23.69
C ARG A 759 8.18 19.33 22.26
N MET A 760 7.31 19.28 21.23
CA MET A 760 7.74 19.15 19.83
C MET A 760 8.76 20.23 19.44
N PHE A 761 8.56 21.48 19.84
CA PHE A 761 9.45 22.63 19.58
C PHE A 761 10.06 23.23 20.85
N PHE A 762 10.16 22.44 21.93
CA PHE A 762 10.78 22.88 23.17
C PHE A 762 12.23 23.31 22.90
N GLU A 763 12.62 24.52 23.26
CA GLU A 763 13.97 25.08 22.98
C GLU A 763 14.37 25.12 21.49
N ALA A 764 13.43 24.98 20.55
CA ALA A 764 13.66 25.25 19.13
C ALA A 764 13.70 26.78 18.89
N SER A 765 14.78 27.42 19.33
CA SER A 765 14.85 28.88 19.50
C SER A 765 14.66 29.71 18.23
N ALA A 766 15.06 29.20 17.07
CA ALA A 766 14.87 29.87 15.77
C ALA A 766 13.54 29.52 15.07
N PHE A 767 12.76 28.57 15.59
CA PHE A 767 11.58 28.07 14.90
C PHE A 767 10.51 29.15 14.75
N ASN A 768 10.18 29.47 13.51
CA ASN A 768 9.09 30.34 13.11
C ASN A 768 8.48 29.85 11.78
N GLY A 769 8.43 28.53 11.59
CA GLY A 769 7.91 27.87 10.40
C GLY A 769 6.39 27.87 10.33
N GLN A 770 5.81 27.86 9.13
CA GLN A 770 4.35 27.90 8.94
C GLN A 770 3.72 26.56 9.36
N ILE A 771 2.77 26.61 10.30
CA ILE A 771 2.02 25.45 10.83
C ILE A 771 0.52 25.73 11.04
N GLY A 772 0.05 26.93 10.70
CA GLY A 772 -1.33 27.34 10.96
C GLY A 772 -2.41 26.49 10.28
N ALA A 773 -2.05 25.81 9.19
CA ALA A 773 -2.96 24.92 8.43
C ALA A 773 -3.11 23.52 9.04
N TRP A 774 -2.40 23.19 10.12
CA TRP A 774 -2.48 21.88 10.75
C TRP A 774 -3.87 21.62 11.35
N ASN A 775 -4.40 20.43 11.11
CA ASN A 775 -5.56 19.92 11.84
C ASN A 775 -5.07 19.32 13.16
N VAL A 776 -5.41 19.96 14.28
CA VAL A 776 -5.04 19.52 15.63
C VAL A 776 -6.26 19.09 16.47
N SER A 777 -7.40 18.86 15.83
CA SER A 777 -8.66 18.54 16.51
C SER A 777 -8.63 17.25 17.35
N GLN A 778 -7.73 16.31 17.04
CA GLN A 778 -7.53 15.07 17.81
C GLN A 778 -6.42 15.19 18.87
N ALA A 779 -5.72 16.32 18.94
CA ALA A 779 -4.61 16.50 19.86
C ALA A 779 -5.09 16.65 21.30
N THR A 780 -4.58 15.78 22.18
CA THR A 780 -4.91 15.79 23.61
C THR A 780 -3.85 16.50 24.46
N SER A 781 -2.60 16.57 23.98
CA SER A 781 -1.49 17.17 24.73
C SER A 781 -0.64 18.11 23.88
N PHE A 782 -0.45 19.33 24.39
CA PHE A 782 0.44 20.38 23.88
C PHE A 782 1.50 20.79 24.91
N VAL A 783 1.76 19.92 25.89
CA VAL A 783 2.62 20.20 27.05
C VAL A 783 3.98 20.70 26.58
N PHE A 784 4.32 21.93 26.98
CA PHE A 784 5.56 22.62 26.64
C PHE A 784 5.91 22.66 25.15
N MET A 785 4.93 22.59 24.24
CA MET A 785 5.16 22.49 22.80
C MET A 785 6.11 23.57 22.27
N PHE A 786 5.92 24.83 22.68
CA PHE A 786 6.73 26.00 22.28
C PHE A 786 7.50 26.61 23.45
N ASN A 787 7.75 25.86 24.52
CA ASN A 787 8.51 26.38 25.66
C ASN A 787 9.91 26.83 25.19
N LYS A 788 10.28 28.08 25.47
CA LYS A 788 11.54 28.71 25.00
C LYS A 788 11.75 28.70 23.46
N ALA A 789 10.69 28.57 22.66
CA ALA A 789 10.74 28.83 21.22
C ALA A 789 10.73 30.35 20.98
N PHE A 790 11.87 31.02 21.23
CA PHE A 790 11.95 32.47 21.33
C PHE A 790 11.47 33.23 20.09
N ALA A 791 11.69 32.68 18.89
CA ALA A 791 11.33 33.32 17.62
C ALA A 791 9.89 33.01 17.14
N PHE A 792 9.19 32.05 17.75
CA PHE A 792 7.91 31.58 17.24
C PHE A 792 6.83 32.66 17.37
N ASN A 793 6.23 33.06 16.25
CA ASN A 793 5.12 34.00 16.19
C ASN A 793 4.22 33.77 14.95
N LYS A 794 4.10 32.53 14.48
CA LYS A 794 3.20 32.20 13.37
C LYS A 794 1.77 32.08 13.85
N ASP A 795 0.85 32.54 12.99
CA ASP A 795 -0.58 32.46 13.23
C ASP A 795 -1.04 30.99 13.27
N ILE A 796 -1.71 30.66 14.38
CA ILE A 796 -2.31 29.37 14.70
C ILE A 796 -3.72 29.56 15.28
N SER A 797 -4.30 30.76 15.15
CA SER A 797 -5.62 31.12 15.67
C SER A 797 -6.73 30.19 15.18
N ALA A 798 -6.58 29.63 13.98
CA ALA A 798 -7.53 28.71 13.35
C ALA A 798 -7.52 27.28 13.91
N TRP A 799 -6.63 26.93 14.84
CA TRP A 799 -6.56 25.59 15.41
C TRP A 799 -7.81 25.23 16.24
N ASN A 800 -8.34 24.03 16.02
CA ASN A 800 -9.38 23.45 16.87
C ASN A 800 -8.75 22.69 18.05
N THR A 801 -8.86 23.25 19.25
CA THR A 801 -8.23 22.74 20.47
C THR A 801 -9.18 22.02 21.42
N ILE A 802 -10.40 21.68 20.98
CA ILE A 802 -11.46 21.18 21.88
C ILE A 802 -11.07 19.89 22.62
N SER A 803 -10.27 19.03 21.98
CA SER A 803 -9.82 17.75 22.55
C SER A 803 -8.66 17.87 23.53
N ALA A 804 -8.05 19.06 23.67
CA ALA A 804 -6.86 19.24 24.49
C ALA A 804 -7.19 19.08 25.98
N THR A 805 -6.51 18.14 26.64
CA THR A 805 -6.62 17.90 28.09
C THR A 805 -5.39 18.42 28.86
N ASN A 806 -4.29 18.71 28.16
CA ASN A 806 -3.09 19.26 28.81
C ASN A 806 -2.33 20.26 27.92
N MET A 807 -2.27 21.52 28.36
CA MET A 807 -1.53 22.61 27.70
C MET A 807 -0.49 23.26 28.63
N ASN A 808 -0.04 22.55 29.68
CA ASN A 808 0.90 23.09 30.64
C ASN A 808 2.18 23.60 29.95
N GLY A 809 2.46 24.90 30.10
CA GLY A 809 3.68 25.52 29.62
C GLY A 809 3.82 25.65 28.10
N MET A 810 2.72 25.54 27.34
CA MET A 810 2.73 25.55 25.87
C MET A 810 3.56 26.70 25.28
N PHE A 811 3.39 27.93 25.76
CA PHE A 811 4.09 29.15 25.32
C PHE A 811 5.01 29.76 26.39
N ASN A 812 5.38 28.98 27.41
CA ASN A 812 6.25 29.45 28.48
C ASN A 812 7.61 29.91 27.92
N ARG A 813 7.96 31.18 28.12
CA ARG A 813 9.15 31.84 27.58
C ARG A 813 9.21 31.88 26.04
N ALA A 814 8.08 31.75 25.35
CA ALA A 814 7.98 32.03 23.91
C ALA A 814 7.86 33.55 23.70
N SER A 815 8.98 34.28 23.87
CA SER A 815 8.99 35.75 24.04
C SER A 815 8.44 36.55 22.86
N SER A 816 8.46 36.01 21.64
CA SER A 816 7.91 36.68 20.45
C SER A 816 6.43 36.36 20.21
N PHE A 817 5.89 35.34 20.86
CA PHE A 817 4.54 34.84 20.57
C PHE A 817 3.48 35.79 21.10
N SER A 818 2.69 36.38 20.20
CA SER A 818 1.69 37.41 20.50
C SER A 818 0.43 37.31 19.63
N GLN A 819 0.16 36.12 19.07
CA GLN A 819 -1.00 35.87 18.23
C GLN A 819 -2.30 35.83 19.06
N ASP A 820 -3.42 36.19 18.45
CA ASP A 820 -4.73 36.17 19.12
C ASP A 820 -5.28 34.73 19.17
N LEU A 821 -5.43 34.18 20.38
CA LEU A 821 -5.99 32.86 20.65
C LEU A 821 -7.39 32.93 21.27
N SER A 822 -8.03 34.11 21.30
CA SER A 822 -9.34 34.30 21.94
C SER A 822 -10.46 33.47 21.32
N GLY A 823 -10.26 32.94 20.11
CA GLY A 823 -11.17 31.98 19.48
C GLY A 823 -11.08 30.56 20.05
N TRP A 824 -9.93 30.15 20.61
CA TRP A 824 -9.75 28.77 21.04
C TRP A 824 -10.70 28.38 22.17
N CYS A 825 -11.51 27.34 21.93
CA CYS A 825 -12.29 26.68 22.97
C CYS A 825 -11.48 25.51 23.56
N VAL A 826 -11.16 25.60 24.85
CA VAL A 826 -10.39 24.59 25.59
C VAL A 826 -11.24 24.07 26.76
N SER A 827 -12.26 23.29 26.41
CA SER A 827 -13.29 22.91 27.38
C SER A 827 -12.86 21.86 28.40
N ASN A 828 -11.89 21.02 28.04
CA ASN A 828 -11.41 19.93 28.88
C ASN A 828 -10.37 20.38 29.93
N ILE A 829 -9.97 21.66 29.94
CA ILE A 829 -9.05 22.24 30.93
C ILE A 829 -9.81 23.33 31.72
N PRO A 830 -10.13 23.12 33.02
CA PRO A 830 -11.05 23.99 33.76
C PRO A 830 -10.64 25.46 33.89
N SER A 831 -9.33 25.74 33.84
CA SER A 831 -8.76 27.08 33.98
C SER A 831 -7.38 27.13 33.36
N ALA A 832 -6.97 28.31 32.87
CA ALA A 832 -5.65 28.54 32.30
C ALA A 832 -4.52 28.03 33.21
N PRO A 833 -3.63 27.12 32.74
CA PRO A 833 -2.47 26.72 33.50
C PRO A 833 -1.56 27.92 33.78
N ALA A 834 -1.08 28.08 35.03
CA ALA A 834 -0.25 29.22 35.42
C ALA A 834 1.05 29.38 34.59
N SER A 835 1.55 28.29 34.01
CA SER A 835 2.73 28.26 33.17
C SER A 835 2.43 28.45 31.68
N PHE A 836 1.16 28.42 31.24
CA PHE A 836 0.73 28.35 29.84
C PHE A 836 1.49 29.34 28.96
N ASP A 837 1.58 30.59 29.38
CA ASP A 837 2.12 31.72 28.62
C ASP A 837 3.12 32.58 29.41
N TYR A 838 3.64 32.08 30.55
CA TYR A 838 4.57 32.83 31.41
C TYR A 838 5.77 33.34 30.60
N GLN A 839 5.99 34.66 30.58
CA GLN A 839 7.02 35.35 29.78
C GLN A 839 6.87 35.19 28.25
N SER A 840 5.65 35.01 27.75
CA SER A 840 5.30 35.20 26.34
C SER A 840 4.91 36.67 26.05
N GLY A 841 4.58 36.98 24.79
CA GLY A 841 4.00 38.26 24.38
C GLY A 841 2.48 38.32 24.40
N LEU A 842 1.79 37.29 24.91
CA LEU A 842 0.33 37.26 25.00
C LEU A 842 -0.19 38.25 26.05
N THR A 843 -1.32 38.89 25.73
CA THR A 843 -2.10 39.69 26.68
C THR A 843 -3.31 38.89 27.16
N PRO A 844 -3.93 39.24 28.31
CA PRO A 844 -5.12 38.56 28.81
C PRO A 844 -6.30 38.50 27.82
N ALA A 845 -6.40 39.48 26.91
CA ALA A 845 -7.47 39.53 25.89
C ALA A 845 -7.26 38.54 24.74
N GLN A 846 -6.04 38.04 24.56
CA GLN A 846 -5.66 37.12 23.49
C GLN A 846 -5.61 35.66 23.97
N LEU A 847 -5.97 35.39 25.23
CA LEU A 847 -5.92 34.05 25.81
C LEU A 847 -7.12 33.20 25.36
N PRO A 848 -6.96 31.86 25.29
CA PRO A 848 -8.05 30.94 25.02
C PRO A 848 -9.21 31.05 26.03
N ILE A 849 -10.37 30.54 25.62
CA ILE A 849 -11.52 30.33 26.50
C ILE A 849 -11.36 28.98 27.21
N TRP A 850 -11.26 28.99 28.53
CA TRP A 850 -11.00 27.82 29.36
C TRP A 850 -12.26 27.29 30.04
N GLY A 851 -12.37 25.96 30.16
CA GLY A 851 -13.43 25.28 30.92
C GLY A 851 -14.79 25.33 30.23
N THR A 852 -15.68 26.23 30.64
CA THR A 852 -16.99 26.34 30.00
C THR A 852 -16.90 27.34 28.86
N CYS A 853 -16.72 26.84 27.64
CA CYS A 853 -17.05 27.62 26.46
C CYS A 853 -18.55 27.92 26.54
N ALA A 854 -18.93 29.20 26.59
CA ALA A 854 -20.33 29.56 26.37
C ALA A 854 -20.79 28.88 25.08
N ALA A 855 -22.09 28.63 24.91
CA ALA A 855 -22.63 28.35 23.59
C ALA A 855 -22.29 29.57 22.72
N LEU A 856 -21.10 29.56 22.12
CA LEU A 856 -20.72 30.43 21.06
C LEU A 856 -21.62 29.95 19.93
N ILE A 857 -22.78 30.59 19.83
CA ILE A 857 -23.77 30.36 18.78
C ILE A 857 -23.13 30.52 17.40
N ASN A 858 -21.90 31.04 17.30
CA ASN A 858 -21.18 31.22 16.04
C ASN A 858 -19.67 30.93 16.14
N TYR A 859 -19.23 29.99 16.98
CA TYR A 859 -17.86 29.47 16.84
C TYR A 859 -17.92 28.17 16.08
N ASN A 860 -17.34 28.21 14.88
CA ASN A 860 -17.18 27.13 13.93
C ASN A 860 -16.84 25.78 14.59
N PRO A 861 -17.86 24.97 14.92
CA PRO A 861 -17.62 23.61 15.41
C PRO A 861 -17.14 22.71 14.25
N ASP A 862 -17.33 23.21 13.03
CA ASP A 862 -17.45 22.51 11.76
C ASP A 862 -16.65 23.24 10.68
N SER A 863 -15.34 23.31 10.89
CA SER A 863 -14.29 23.43 9.87
C SER A 863 -14.45 24.46 8.73
N ALA A 864 -15.18 25.57 8.85
CA ALA A 864 -15.05 26.66 7.89
C ALA A 864 -13.68 27.38 8.00
N TYR A 865 -12.92 27.48 6.92
CA TYR A 865 -11.61 28.15 6.91
C TYR A 865 -11.36 28.82 5.57
N VAL A 866 -10.40 29.76 5.55
CA VAL A 866 -9.90 30.31 4.28
C VAL A 866 -8.72 29.43 3.83
N ASN A 867 -8.85 28.80 2.67
CA ASN A 867 -7.79 27.93 2.16
C ASN A 867 -6.59 28.73 1.66
N THR A 868 -5.52 28.02 1.27
CA THR A 868 -4.25 28.63 0.80
C THR A 868 -4.36 29.51 -0.45
N ARG A 869 -5.54 29.56 -1.11
CA ARG A 869 -5.84 30.42 -2.26
C ARG A 869 -6.67 31.66 -1.88
N GLY A 870 -6.99 31.86 -0.60
CA GLY A 870 -7.82 32.98 -0.14
C GLY A 870 -9.32 32.74 -0.30
N CYS A 871 -9.76 31.51 -0.59
CA CYS A 871 -11.17 31.18 -0.74
C CYS A 871 -11.78 30.64 0.57
N LEU A 872 -12.99 31.06 0.88
CA LEU A 872 -13.78 30.57 2.00
C LEU A 872 -14.29 29.14 1.74
N VAL A 873 -13.99 28.21 2.64
CA VAL A 873 -14.47 26.82 2.67
C VAL A 873 -15.41 26.69 3.86
N CYS A 874 -16.57 26.05 3.69
CA CYS A 874 -17.61 25.88 4.73
C CYS A 874 -18.45 24.62 4.47
N ASP A 875 -17.79 23.54 4.08
CA ASP A 875 -18.36 22.27 3.60
C ASP A 875 -19.15 21.49 4.66
N GLN A 876 -18.95 21.81 5.93
CA GLN A 876 -19.65 21.20 7.06
C GLN A 876 -20.92 21.98 7.46
N TYR A 877 -21.23 23.10 6.79
CA TYR A 877 -22.44 23.88 6.99
C TYR A 877 -23.54 23.47 6.00
N ALA A 878 -24.77 23.29 6.48
CA ALA A 878 -25.90 23.03 5.61
C ALA A 878 -26.25 24.29 4.80
N VAL A 879 -26.86 24.09 3.63
CA VAL A 879 -27.33 25.20 2.79
C VAL A 879 -28.31 26.06 3.58
N GLY A 880 -28.00 27.35 3.72
CA GLY A 880 -28.76 28.33 4.49
C GLY A 880 -28.19 28.66 5.86
N ASP A 881 -27.24 27.87 6.37
CA ASP A 881 -26.60 28.13 7.64
C ASP A 881 -25.73 29.40 7.57
N THR A 882 -25.71 30.16 8.67
CA THR A 882 -24.86 31.33 8.83
C THR A 882 -23.74 31.06 9.81
N PHE A 883 -22.53 31.45 9.47
CA PHE A 883 -21.35 31.29 10.32
C PHE A 883 -20.42 32.51 10.22
N SER A 884 -19.49 32.61 11.16
CA SER A 884 -18.51 33.70 11.19
C SER A 884 -17.11 33.14 11.38
N LEU A 885 -16.15 33.71 10.65
CA LEU A 885 -14.72 33.38 10.79
C LEU A 885 -13.96 34.36 11.68
N ASP A 886 -14.59 35.48 12.04
CA ASP A 886 -13.97 36.63 12.67
C ASP A 886 -14.74 37.04 13.94
N ASN A 887 -15.14 36.03 14.72
CA ASN A 887 -15.78 36.20 16.02
C ASN A 887 -17.06 37.06 16.00
N GLY A 888 -17.83 36.98 14.91
CA GLY A 888 -19.12 37.64 14.73
C GLY A 888 -19.06 39.02 14.08
N ALA A 889 -17.92 39.44 13.52
CA ALA A 889 -17.83 40.72 12.81
C ALA A 889 -18.38 40.63 11.36
N THR A 890 -18.17 39.51 10.68
CA THR A 890 -18.67 39.22 9.34
C THR A 890 -19.39 37.87 9.35
N PHE A 891 -20.58 37.85 8.75
CA PHE A 891 -21.38 36.64 8.61
C PHE A 891 -21.36 36.15 7.18
N TYR A 892 -21.09 34.87 7.03
CA TYR A 892 -21.14 34.14 5.77
C TYR A 892 -22.34 33.21 5.81
N THR A 893 -23.01 33.03 4.67
CA THR A 893 -24.08 32.04 4.51
C THR A 893 -23.59 30.93 3.61
N ALA A 894 -23.67 29.68 4.05
CA ALA A 894 -23.46 28.53 3.16
C ALA A 894 -24.60 28.49 2.14
N VAL A 895 -24.27 28.49 0.84
CA VAL A 895 -25.26 28.55 -0.24
C VAL A 895 -25.05 27.42 -1.22
N ASP A 896 -26.15 26.90 -1.76
CA ASP A 896 -26.14 26.11 -2.99
C ASP A 896 -26.44 27.00 -4.20
N ARG A 897 -26.47 26.40 -5.39
CA ARG A 897 -26.73 27.14 -6.63
C ARG A 897 -28.09 27.86 -6.63
N PRO A 898 -29.22 27.23 -6.22
CA PRO A 898 -30.49 27.92 -6.05
C PRO A 898 -30.45 29.12 -5.10
N LEU A 899 -29.94 28.97 -3.87
CA LEU A 899 -29.91 30.03 -2.86
C LEU A 899 -28.94 31.14 -3.25
N LEU A 900 -27.84 30.82 -3.93
CA LEU A 900 -26.91 31.79 -4.48
C LEU A 900 -27.56 32.67 -5.56
N ILE A 901 -28.34 32.06 -6.46
CA ILE A 901 -29.10 32.81 -7.47
C ILE A 901 -30.12 33.72 -6.79
N GLN A 902 -30.81 33.23 -5.76
CA GLN A 902 -31.77 34.01 -5.00
C GLN A 902 -31.11 35.21 -4.28
N LYS A 903 -29.97 35.00 -3.60
CA LYS A 903 -29.22 36.08 -2.93
C LYS A 903 -28.71 37.13 -3.90
N ARG A 904 -28.14 36.70 -5.04
CA ARG A 904 -27.74 37.58 -6.15
C ARG A 904 -28.91 38.44 -6.63
N ASP A 905 -30.08 37.83 -6.85
CA ASP A 905 -31.26 38.54 -7.36
C ASP A 905 -31.86 39.50 -6.31
N ASN A 906 -31.59 39.27 -5.03
CA ASN A 906 -31.94 40.16 -3.92
C ASN A 906 -30.88 41.26 -3.66
N GLY A 907 -29.73 41.22 -4.36
CA GLY A 907 -28.65 42.21 -4.23
C GLY A 907 -27.76 42.05 -3.00
N ASP A 908 -27.73 40.84 -2.42
CA ASP A 908 -26.82 40.43 -1.33
C ASP A 908 -25.46 39.98 -1.91
#